data_AF-C4V254-F1
#
_entry.id   AF-C4V254-F1
#
_cell.length_a   1.000
_cell.length_b   1.000
_cell.length_c   1.000
_cell.angle_alpha   90.00
_cell.angle_beta   90.00
_cell.angle_gamma   90.00
#
_symmetry.space_group_name_H-M   'P 1'
#
loop_
_entity.id
_entity.type
_entity.pdbx_description
1 polymer ?
#
loop_
_entity_poly.entity_id
_entity_poly.type
_entity_poly.pdbx_seq_one_letter_code
_entity_poly.pdbx_strand_id
1 'polypeptide(L)'
;MQDDDFSIFWRNDAHAQGLFCDLLARSEQDAYDDAFLMQLAAYREEAPTSERADIFAAKYLLHHGDAENAAVCAERAREKRPLNYEIWKILAVAYKALYREMDSIDMQGLAYGLYQAPKLALSLTPSNLQEGLGRLTIALGHSLYAPTSESRAYVENGALCFRHDVFLGEALPLTMPAGSARFWSAVYTENAFLSDHSRLMEGLRHQESFIGYGHRDFLFDLQKATEVRGTAKIELPPGEEAILPIAGTVINQPLSVTTESLGIKEAYLGKWAFSFFRFSESATLHASEDAPYAVGTPIRLGHDPQRRKLVLNLFVDGLSWAAARSYAATHLPNVMRFFSRGVIFDQHFSTSEYTLPAHPAIETGYYPHHTQIFNEKAGYELPLHMTTIAEQMKAQGYYCAAPLASTHGVSHGVMRGFDRLIATGWTLNSVNAVDSAIRHLTAFDEADLFLFLHINDAHPYDALDFKFDTAVETHIPLAERIFNQKAPAAAVRLPSLYIHQEQYLERIRQVDRNLGQLLSYLEQHFNEDEYLVNLYSDHGVSIFNRNNTGAVDVISENSTCAAWMMRGAGVPEGRIVHDLTSTVDIYPTLGHLCGFPVNDDIDGRLPAVFGGTVRDAAYSMSMFPGQTYKLAVRNHGHVLRLETREVLDEDGTVDFTDARVGIYPRGHELDENYAEDSADLRKFFYPRARDFVREIANNGEFWPAMRAARPTWFGGQL
;
A
#
# COMPACT_ATOMS: atom_id res chain seq x y z
N MET A 1 -35.59 -12.45 10.28
CA MET A 1 -35.43 -12.70 8.84
C MET A 1 -36.81 -12.95 8.25
N GLN A 2 -37.40 -11.93 7.64
CA GLN A 2 -38.46 -12.11 6.65
C GLN A 2 -37.89 -12.96 5.50
N ASP A 3 -38.73 -13.75 4.83
CA ASP A 3 -38.39 -14.38 3.54
C ASP A 3 -37.99 -13.27 2.55
N ASP A 4 -36.68 -13.04 2.41
CA ASP A 4 -36.14 -12.10 1.45
C ASP A 4 -36.22 -12.74 0.06
N ASP A 5 -37.09 -12.22 -0.79
CA ASP A 5 -37.29 -12.67 -2.17
C ASP A 5 -36.20 -12.14 -3.13
N PHE A 6 -35.22 -11.41 -2.59
CA PHE A 6 -34.15 -10.74 -3.31
C PHE A 6 -34.66 -9.85 -4.45
N SER A 7 -35.88 -9.31 -4.36
CA SER A 7 -36.44 -8.39 -5.36
C SER A 7 -35.82 -6.99 -5.32
N ILE A 8 -35.23 -6.60 -4.20
CA ILE A 8 -34.57 -5.31 -3.99
C ILE A 8 -33.15 -5.56 -3.51
N PHE A 9 -32.15 -4.96 -4.14
CA PHE A 9 -30.76 -5.16 -3.74
C PHE A 9 -30.47 -4.63 -2.34
N TRP A 10 -30.83 -3.39 -1.99
CA TRP A 10 -30.53 -2.81 -0.68
C TRP A 10 -31.75 -2.08 -0.12
N ARG A 11 -31.98 -2.17 1.18
CA ARG A 11 -33.02 -1.42 1.89
C ARG A 11 -32.41 -0.83 3.14
N ASN A 12 -32.44 0.50 3.26
CA ASN A 12 -32.01 1.16 4.48
C ASN A 12 -32.95 0.89 5.64
N ASP A 13 -32.38 0.89 6.83
CA ASP A 13 -33.12 0.86 8.07
C ASP A 13 -33.57 2.28 8.46
N ALA A 14 -34.83 2.58 8.19
CA ALA A 14 -35.43 3.88 8.50
C ALA A 14 -35.53 4.14 10.01
N HIS A 15 -35.58 3.09 10.85
CA HIS A 15 -35.62 3.27 12.30
C HIS A 15 -34.24 3.67 12.81
N ALA A 16 -33.20 2.92 12.45
CA ALA A 16 -31.81 3.25 12.79
C ALA A 16 -31.43 4.66 12.32
N GLN A 17 -31.78 5.01 11.08
CA GLN A 17 -31.54 6.34 10.52
C GLN A 17 -32.25 7.44 11.32
N GLY A 18 -33.50 7.22 11.72
CA GLY A 18 -34.25 8.15 12.56
C GLY A 18 -33.61 8.35 13.93
N LEU A 19 -33.14 7.26 14.55
CA LEU A 19 -32.43 7.31 15.83
C LEU A 19 -31.10 8.09 15.71
N PHE A 20 -30.33 7.86 14.64
CA PHE A 20 -29.10 8.59 14.33
C PHE A 20 -29.36 10.10 14.18
N CYS A 21 -30.38 10.49 13.41
CA CYS A 21 -30.72 11.90 13.20
C CYS A 21 -31.11 12.62 14.50
N ASP A 22 -31.85 11.95 15.40
CA ASP A 22 -32.17 12.51 16.72
C ASP A 22 -30.92 12.69 17.60
N LEU A 23 -30.04 11.69 17.64
CA LEU A 23 -28.76 11.76 18.35
C LEU A 23 -27.86 12.88 17.81
N LEU A 24 -27.78 13.01 16.48
CA LEU A 24 -27.03 14.07 15.81
C LEU A 24 -27.57 15.45 16.20
N ALA A 25 -28.88 15.66 16.11
CA ALA A 25 -29.52 16.93 16.44
C ALA A 25 -29.29 17.33 17.91
N ARG A 26 -29.36 16.37 18.84
CA ARG A 26 -29.03 16.58 20.27
C ARG A 26 -27.56 16.92 20.47
N SER A 27 -26.67 16.18 19.81
CA SER A 27 -25.22 16.38 19.88
C SER A 27 -24.82 17.79 19.38
N GLU A 28 -25.45 18.28 18.31
CA GLU A 28 -25.24 19.63 17.77
C GLU A 28 -25.75 20.74 18.71
N GLN A 29 -26.73 20.43 19.55
CA GLN A 29 -27.27 21.33 20.58
C GLN A 29 -26.55 21.20 21.93
N ASP A 30 -25.49 20.38 22.01
CA ASP A 30 -24.76 20.05 23.24
C ASP A 30 -25.68 19.46 24.34
N ALA A 31 -26.77 18.79 23.93
CA ALA A 31 -27.79 18.21 24.80
C ALA A 31 -27.44 16.76 25.16
N TYR A 32 -26.49 16.58 26.09
CA TYR A 32 -26.02 15.27 26.58
C TYR A 32 -26.65 14.90 27.93
N ASP A 33 -27.96 14.67 27.93
CA ASP A 33 -28.78 14.33 29.11
C ASP A 33 -29.25 12.85 29.14
N ASP A 34 -30.11 12.49 30.09
CA ASP A 34 -30.66 11.14 30.19
C ASP A 34 -31.46 10.73 28.92
N ALA A 35 -32.07 11.68 28.23
CA ALA A 35 -32.80 11.40 26.99
C ALA A 35 -31.84 11.07 25.84
N PHE A 36 -30.67 11.72 25.79
CA PHE A 36 -29.59 11.33 24.88
C PHE A 36 -29.14 9.88 25.12
N LEU A 37 -28.93 9.48 26.38
CA LEU A 37 -28.53 8.12 26.72
C LEU A 37 -29.59 7.08 26.34
N MET A 38 -30.87 7.38 26.57
CA MET A 38 -31.98 6.52 26.14
C MET A 38 -31.97 6.30 24.63
N GLN A 39 -31.77 7.38 23.87
CA GLN A 39 -31.72 7.32 22.41
C GLN A 39 -30.48 6.57 21.91
N LEU A 40 -29.34 6.75 22.57
CA LEU A 40 -28.11 6.04 22.26
C LEU A 40 -28.23 4.54 22.52
N ALA A 41 -28.87 4.15 23.61
CA ALA A 41 -29.17 2.76 23.90
C ALA A 41 -30.06 2.14 22.81
N ALA A 42 -31.13 2.83 22.40
CA ALA A 42 -31.99 2.39 21.30
C ALA A 42 -31.22 2.24 19.98
N TYR A 43 -30.35 3.21 19.64
CA TYR A 43 -29.54 3.12 18.42
C TYR A 43 -28.55 1.95 18.46
N ARG A 44 -27.94 1.67 19.62
CA ARG A 44 -27.06 0.51 19.80
C ARG A 44 -27.80 -0.82 19.66
N GLU A 45 -29.05 -0.89 20.09
CA GLU A 45 -29.86 -2.09 19.91
C GLU A 45 -30.23 -2.32 18.44
N GLU A 46 -30.56 -1.26 17.71
CA GLU A 46 -30.94 -1.35 16.29
C GLU A 46 -29.74 -1.57 15.37
N ALA A 47 -28.62 -0.89 15.62
CA ALA A 47 -27.40 -0.93 14.80
C ALA A 47 -26.17 -1.38 15.62
N PRO A 48 -26.14 -2.61 16.15
CA PRO A 48 -25.14 -3.06 17.13
C PRO A 48 -23.71 -3.13 16.59
N THR A 49 -23.55 -3.23 15.27
CA THR A 49 -22.24 -3.28 14.60
C THR A 49 -21.72 -1.91 14.20
N SER A 50 -22.54 -0.86 14.26
CA SER A 50 -22.20 0.50 13.85
C SER A 50 -21.21 1.15 14.81
N GLU A 51 -20.11 1.70 14.29
CA GLU A 51 -19.16 2.52 15.04
C GLU A 51 -19.77 3.85 15.52
N ARG A 52 -20.84 4.32 14.87
CA ARG A 52 -21.46 5.62 15.16
C ARG A 52 -21.99 5.72 16.59
N ALA A 53 -22.44 4.60 17.15
CA ALA A 53 -22.85 4.53 18.54
C ALA A 53 -21.69 4.85 19.50
N ASP A 54 -20.48 4.39 19.18
CA ASP A 54 -19.29 4.67 19.99
C ASP A 54 -18.81 6.11 19.82
N ILE A 55 -18.99 6.70 18.64
CA ILE A 55 -18.76 8.13 18.42
C ILE A 55 -19.69 8.96 19.33
N PHE A 56 -20.99 8.67 19.34
CA PHE A 56 -21.95 9.39 20.21
C PHE A 56 -21.67 9.16 21.70
N ALA A 57 -21.34 7.94 22.10
CA ALA A 57 -20.94 7.64 23.48
C ALA A 57 -19.71 8.45 23.90
N ALA A 58 -18.69 8.53 23.04
CA ALA A 58 -17.48 9.27 23.33
C ALA A 58 -17.73 10.79 23.42
N LYS A 59 -18.62 11.34 22.59
CA LYS A 59 -19.06 12.74 22.68
C LYS A 59 -19.75 13.04 24.03
N TYR A 60 -20.68 12.17 24.45
CA TYR A 60 -21.33 12.28 25.76
C TYR A 60 -20.31 12.24 26.90
N LEU A 61 -19.39 11.28 26.89
CA LEU A 61 -18.38 11.11 27.94
C LEU A 61 -17.43 12.31 28.03
N LEU A 62 -16.98 12.85 26.87
CA LEU A 62 -16.17 14.08 26.86
C LEU A 62 -16.91 15.29 27.43
N HIS A 63 -18.20 15.46 27.10
CA HIS A 63 -19.02 16.56 27.63
C HIS A 63 -19.06 16.51 29.17
N HIS A 64 -19.14 15.32 29.76
CA HIS A 64 -19.14 15.10 31.21
C HIS A 64 -17.74 14.97 31.84
N GLY A 65 -16.68 15.27 31.10
CA GLY A 65 -15.31 15.30 31.60
C GLY A 65 -14.62 13.94 31.75
N ASP A 66 -15.20 12.87 31.22
CA ASP A 66 -14.66 11.51 31.27
C ASP A 66 -13.82 11.21 30.01
N ALA A 67 -12.62 11.78 29.97
CA ALA A 67 -11.71 11.62 28.84
C ALA A 67 -11.21 10.19 28.65
N GLU A 68 -11.08 9.42 29.74
CA GLU A 68 -10.58 8.04 29.71
C GLU A 68 -11.56 7.13 28.98
N ASN A 69 -12.83 7.11 29.40
CA ASN A 69 -13.83 6.26 28.76
C ASN A 69 -14.22 6.78 27.37
N ALA A 70 -14.13 8.09 27.14
CA ALA A 70 -14.31 8.65 25.80
C ALA A 70 -13.23 8.13 24.83
N ALA A 71 -11.96 8.10 25.25
CA ALA A 71 -10.88 7.54 24.45
C ALA A 71 -11.15 6.08 24.11
N VAL A 72 -11.56 5.25 25.08
CA VAL A 72 -11.89 3.82 24.85
C VAL A 72 -12.99 3.66 23.80
N CYS A 73 -14.07 4.43 23.89
CA CYS A 73 -15.16 4.36 22.90
C CYS A 73 -14.66 4.80 21.52
N ALA A 74 -13.95 5.91 21.42
CA ALA A 74 -13.48 6.43 20.15
C ALA A 74 -12.35 5.58 19.53
N GLU A 75 -11.51 4.91 20.32
CA GLU A 75 -10.53 3.92 19.84
C GLU A 75 -11.23 2.71 19.22
N ARG A 76 -12.27 2.17 19.87
CA ARG A 76 -13.10 1.08 19.31
C ARG A 76 -13.80 1.50 18.01
N ALA A 77 -14.26 2.75 17.92
CA ALA A 77 -14.80 3.29 16.68
C ALA A 77 -13.71 3.39 15.59
N ARG A 78 -12.50 3.83 15.98
CA ARG A 78 -11.36 4.03 15.06
C ARG A 78 -10.88 2.71 14.45
N GLU A 79 -10.92 1.61 15.19
CA GLU A 79 -10.59 0.28 14.66
C GLU A 79 -11.45 -0.08 13.45
N LYS A 80 -12.71 0.36 13.42
CA LYS A 80 -13.61 0.14 12.28
C LYS A 80 -13.47 1.23 11.21
N ARG A 81 -13.41 2.49 11.61
CA ARG A 81 -13.36 3.64 10.68
C ARG A 81 -12.19 4.56 11.02
N PRO A 82 -10.96 4.17 10.68
CA PRO A 82 -9.76 4.92 11.05
C PRO A 82 -9.65 6.27 10.35
N LEU A 83 -10.41 6.48 9.26
CA LEU A 83 -10.43 7.70 8.45
C LEU A 83 -11.58 8.67 8.81
N ASN A 84 -12.38 8.37 9.83
CA ASN A 84 -13.54 9.19 10.18
C ASN A 84 -13.14 10.45 10.97
N TYR A 85 -13.57 11.62 10.47
CA TYR A 85 -13.21 12.91 11.05
C TYR A 85 -13.72 13.11 12.49
N GLU A 86 -14.94 12.67 12.80
CA GLU A 86 -15.51 12.87 14.14
C GLU A 86 -14.74 12.10 15.20
N ILE A 87 -14.23 10.91 14.85
CA ILE A 87 -13.35 10.12 15.70
C ILE A 87 -12.06 10.87 16.00
N TRP A 88 -11.41 11.46 14.99
CA TRP A 88 -10.17 12.21 15.18
C TRP A 88 -10.35 13.44 16.07
N LYS A 89 -11.46 14.18 15.92
CA LYS A 89 -11.77 15.33 16.80
C LYS A 89 -11.86 14.90 18.27
N ILE A 90 -12.56 13.80 18.52
CA ILE A 90 -12.74 13.25 19.87
C ILE A 90 -11.41 12.78 20.45
N LEU A 91 -10.66 11.95 19.70
CA LEU A 91 -9.39 11.40 20.16
C LEU A 91 -8.33 12.48 20.38
N ALA A 92 -8.27 13.50 19.51
CA ALA A 92 -7.35 14.63 19.69
C ALA A 92 -7.53 15.30 21.05
N VAL A 93 -8.77 15.53 21.48
CA VAL A 93 -9.10 16.14 22.78
C VAL A 93 -8.88 15.16 23.93
N ALA A 94 -9.38 13.92 23.80
CA ALA A 94 -9.27 12.91 24.84
C ALA A 94 -7.80 12.56 25.15
N TYR A 95 -6.99 12.30 24.13
CA TYR A 95 -5.56 12.03 24.29
C TYR A 95 -4.80 13.19 24.93
N LYS A 96 -5.17 14.42 24.60
CA LYS A 96 -4.56 15.59 25.23
C LYS A 96 -4.89 15.69 26.72
N ALA A 97 -6.14 15.43 27.09
CA ALA A 97 -6.55 15.37 28.50
C ALA A 97 -5.88 14.24 29.28
N LEU A 98 -5.49 13.16 28.59
CA LEU A 98 -4.79 12.00 29.14
C LEU A 98 -3.25 12.09 29.05
N TYR A 99 -2.70 13.25 28.67
CA TYR A 99 -1.25 13.46 28.50
C TYR A 99 -0.58 12.56 27.44
N ARG A 100 -1.36 12.04 26.49
CA ARG A 100 -0.90 11.26 25.31
C ARG A 100 -0.60 12.20 24.15
N GLU A 101 0.38 13.08 24.32
CA GLU A 101 0.59 14.21 23.39
C GLU A 101 0.88 13.76 21.96
N MET A 102 1.73 12.75 21.75
CA MET A 102 2.06 12.30 20.39
C MET A 102 0.85 11.69 19.66
N ASP A 103 0.00 10.95 20.37
CA ASP A 103 -1.22 10.39 19.79
C ASP A 103 -2.22 11.51 19.45
N SER A 104 -2.31 12.55 20.30
CA SER A 104 -3.10 13.74 20.00
C SER A 104 -2.60 14.45 18.74
N ILE A 105 -1.28 14.54 18.54
CA ILE A 105 -0.67 15.16 17.36
C ILE A 105 -1.06 14.41 16.08
N ASP A 106 -1.03 13.08 16.09
CA ASP A 106 -1.46 12.29 14.93
C ASP A 106 -2.91 12.60 14.55
N MET A 107 -3.81 12.63 15.53
CA MET A 107 -5.24 12.88 15.28
C MET A 107 -5.48 14.30 14.77
N GLN A 108 -4.77 15.28 15.36
CA GLN A 108 -4.82 16.67 14.89
C GLN A 108 -4.23 16.81 13.47
N GLY A 109 -3.15 16.09 13.16
CA GLY A 109 -2.52 16.09 11.84
C GLY A 109 -3.44 15.51 10.76
N LEU A 110 -4.06 14.36 11.02
CA LEU A 110 -5.04 13.73 10.11
C LEU A 110 -6.23 14.66 9.85
N ALA A 111 -6.80 15.22 10.92
CA ALA A 111 -7.91 16.17 10.85
C ALA A 111 -7.52 17.43 10.05
N TYR A 112 -6.35 18.00 10.31
CA TYR A 112 -5.89 19.22 9.64
C TYR A 112 -5.56 18.98 8.16
N GLY A 113 -4.83 17.90 7.86
CA GLY A 113 -4.42 17.56 6.49
C GLY A 113 -5.60 17.21 5.58
N LEU A 114 -6.49 16.33 6.04
CA LEU A 114 -7.59 15.84 5.20
C LEU A 114 -8.80 16.79 5.22
N TYR A 115 -9.17 17.33 6.38
CA TYR A 115 -10.42 18.11 6.55
C TYR A 115 -10.20 19.62 6.73
N GLN A 116 -8.95 20.11 6.74
CA GLN A 116 -8.65 21.52 7.02
C GLN A 116 -9.25 21.98 8.35
N ALA A 117 -9.26 21.07 9.33
CA ALA A 117 -9.73 21.28 10.69
C ALA A 117 -9.07 22.52 11.35
N PRO A 118 -9.65 23.09 12.44
CA PRO A 118 -9.13 24.31 13.07
C PRO A 118 -7.66 24.22 13.51
N LYS A 119 -7.10 25.37 13.91
CA LYS A 119 -5.67 25.55 14.24
C LYS A 119 -5.12 24.48 15.19
N LEU A 120 -4.03 23.85 14.77
CA LEU A 120 -3.26 22.86 15.56
C LEU A 120 -2.88 23.41 16.95
N ALA A 121 -3.09 22.61 17.98
CA ALA A 121 -2.78 22.91 19.37
C ALA A 121 -1.72 21.93 19.88
N LEU A 122 -0.49 22.06 19.39
CA LEU A 122 0.63 21.18 19.72
C LEU A 122 1.28 21.60 21.05
N SER A 123 1.59 20.63 21.92
CA SER A 123 2.36 20.83 23.15
C SER A 123 3.73 20.15 23.05
N LEU A 124 4.62 20.74 22.25
CA LEU A 124 5.96 20.23 21.99
C LEU A 124 7.00 20.84 22.94
N THR A 125 7.91 20.00 23.43
CA THR A 125 9.09 20.34 24.24
C THR A 125 10.36 20.15 23.40
N PRO A 126 11.52 20.71 23.80
CA PRO A 126 12.78 20.46 23.10
C PRO A 126 13.13 18.97 22.94
N SER A 127 12.70 18.11 23.87
CA SER A 127 13.00 16.67 23.84
C SER A 127 12.11 15.87 22.88
N ASN A 128 10.92 16.34 22.54
CA ASN A 128 9.99 15.64 21.64
C ASN A 128 9.69 16.41 20.34
N LEU A 129 10.28 17.59 20.16
CA LEU A 129 10.01 18.49 19.04
C LEU A 129 10.18 17.80 17.67
N GLN A 130 11.32 17.13 17.44
CA GLN A 130 11.60 16.48 16.16
C GLN A 130 10.65 15.32 15.89
N GLU A 131 10.42 14.46 16.89
CA GLU A 131 9.48 13.34 16.78
C GLU A 131 8.05 13.82 16.49
N GLY A 132 7.58 14.82 17.23
CA GLY A 132 6.24 15.37 17.06
C GLY A 132 6.04 16.06 15.71
N LEU A 133 7.03 16.81 15.20
CA LEU A 133 6.98 17.40 13.87
C LEU A 133 7.04 16.32 12.76
N GLY A 134 7.82 15.27 12.98
CA GLY A 134 7.89 14.11 12.09
C GLY A 134 6.54 13.41 11.98
N ARG A 135 5.94 13.03 13.11
CA ARG A 135 4.61 12.40 13.16
C ARG A 135 3.54 13.28 12.55
N LEU A 136 3.53 14.57 12.87
CA LEU A 136 2.64 15.54 12.25
C LEU A 136 2.79 15.54 10.72
N THR A 137 4.01 15.55 10.21
CA THR A 137 4.27 15.54 8.75
C THR A 137 3.66 14.33 8.05
N ILE A 138 3.78 13.14 8.63
CA ILE A 138 3.17 11.92 8.06
C ILE A 138 1.65 12.01 8.15
N ALA A 139 1.11 12.36 9.32
CA ALA A 139 -0.33 12.45 9.58
C ALA A 139 -1.05 13.45 8.66
N LEU A 140 -0.37 14.51 8.19
CA LEU A 140 -0.93 15.46 7.24
C LEU A 140 -1.29 14.87 5.88
N GLY A 141 -0.79 13.68 5.51
CA GLY A 141 -1.13 13.01 4.26
C GLY A 141 -0.41 13.53 3.01
N HIS A 142 0.61 14.38 3.18
CA HIS A 142 1.42 14.95 2.09
C HIS A 142 2.75 14.21 1.88
N SER A 143 2.84 12.96 2.33
CA SER A 143 4.06 12.13 2.31
C SER A 143 3.86 10.83 1.52
N LEU A 144 2.96 10.80 0.53
CA LEU A 144 2.63 9.61 -0.25
C LEU A 144 3.87 8.94 -0.86
N TYR A 145 4.88 9.73 -1.26
CA TYR A 145 6.14 9.25 -1.81
C TYR A 145 7.31 9.29 -0.81
N ALA A 146 7.06 9.09 0.49
CA ALA A 146 8.07 9.12 1.55
C ALA A 146 9.37 8.38 1.16
N PRO A 147 10.55 9.01 1.24
CA PRO A 147 10.89 10.04 2.23
C PRO A 147 10.61 11.49 1.79
N THR A 148 10.03 11.74 0.62
CA THR A 148 9.65 13.10 0.21
C THR A 148 8.34 13.54 0.88
N SER A 149 8.23 14.83 1.20
CA SER A 149 7.02 15.44 1.72
C SER A 149 6.79 16.81 1.09
N GLU A 150 5.56 17.05 0.60
CA GLU A 150 5.17 18.36 0.07
C GLU A 150 5.00 19.40 1.18
N SER A 151 4.63 18.95 2.39
CA SER A 151 4.27 19.80 3.52
C SER A 151 4.92 19.33 4.82
N ARG A 152 6.26 19.31 4.85
CA ARG A 152 7.01 18.92 6.05
C ARG A 152 6.92 19.99 7.12
N ALA A 153 6.45 19.59 8.30
CA ALA A 153 6.33 20.45 9.46
C ALA A 153 7.72 20.79 10.02
N TYR A 154 7.96 22.08 10.30
CA TYR A 154 9.16 22.55 10.99
C TYR A 154 8.83 23.76 11.86
N VAL A 155 9.74 24.13 12.77
CA VAL A 155 9.61 25.33 13.59
C VAL A 155 10.65 26.36 13.19
N GLU A 156 10.20 27.60 12.96
CA GLU A 156 11.02 28.76 12.65
C GLU A 156 10.59 29.93 13.52
N ASN A 157 11.54 30.51 14.26
CA ASN A 157 11.27 31.62 15.19
C ASN A 157 10.12 31.35 16.19
N GLY A 158 9.94 30.09 16.60
CA GLY A 158 8.88 29.66 17.52
C GLY A 158 7.50 29.48 16.87
N ALA A 159 7.37 29.65 15.56
CA ALA A 159 6.15 29.37 14.80
C ALA A 159 6.24 28.04 14.06
N LEU A 160 5.12 27.33 13.99
CA LEU A 160 4.96 26.14 13.14
C LEU A 160 4.82 26.58 11.68
N CYS A 161 5.66 26.02 10.82
CA CYS A 161 5.72 26.29 9.38
C CYS A 161 5.72 24.96 8.62
N PHE A 162 5.45 25.04 7.30
CA PHE A 162 5.47 23.88 6.40
C PHE A 162 6.33 24.19 5.16
N ARG A 163 7.06 23.20 4.67
CA ARG A 163 7.88 23.33 3.46
C ARG A 163 8.00 22.01 2.69
N HIS A 164 8.30 22.10 1.41
CA HIS A 164 8.87 21.00 0.63
C HIS A 164 10.15 20.49 1.30
N ASP A 165 10.25 19.18 1.51
CA ASP A 165 11.43 18.59 2.13
C ASP A 165 11.53 17.07 1.87
N VAL A 166 12.69 16.52 2.17
CA VAL A 166 12.96 15.08 2.19
C VAL A 166 13.44 14.70 3.58
N PHE A 167 12.90 13.65 4.19
CA PHE A 167 13.53 13.02 5.35
C PHE A 167 14.83 12.39 4.89
N LEU A 168 15.98 12.98 5.24
CA LEU A 168 17.27 12.53 4.73
C LEU A 168 18.35 12.72 5.79
N GLY A 169 19.08 11.64 6.05
CA GLY A 169 20.03 11.59 7.15
C GLY A 169 19.39 11.37 8.51
N GLU A 170 18.19 10.82 8.55
CA GLU A 170 17.37 10.69 9.75
C GLU A 170 16.38 9.52 9.62
N ALA A 171 15.81 9.10 10.75
CA ALA A 171 14.78 8.07 10.77
C ALA A 171 13.42 8.61 10.29
N LEU A 172 12.73 7.84 9.46
CA LEU A 172 11.33 8.08 9.12
C LEU A 172 10.46 7.84 10.37
N PRO A 173 9.57 8.78 10.74
CA PRO A 173 8.78 8.73 11.97
C PRO A 173 7.56 7.80 11.81
N LEU A 174 7.79 6.59 11.31
CA LEU A 174 6.78 5.57 11.07
C LEU A 174 6.62 4.66 12.28
N THR A 175 5.43 4.07 12.40
CA THR A 175 5.10 3.06 13.39
C THR A 175 5.74 1.73 12.99
N MET A 176 6.48 1.12 13.91
CA MET A 176 7.22 -0.13 13.67
C MET A 176 6.80 -1.19 14.69
N PRO A 177 6.87 -2.49 14.32
CA PRO A 177 6.73 -3.58 15.28
C PRO A 177 7.74 -3.44 16.42
N ALA A 178 7.36 -3.93 17.60
CA ALA A 178 8.26 -3.95 18.76
C ALA A 178 9.59 -4.64 18.42
N GLY A 179 10.71 -3.97 18.71
CA GLY A 179 12.05 -4.48 18.42
C GLY A 179 12.54 -4.24 16.99
N SER A 180 11.71 -3.77 16.06
CA SER A 180 12.16 -3.35 14.74
C SER A 180 12.68 -1.90 14.78
N ALA A 181 13.86 -1.66 14.19
CA ALA A 181 14.31 -0.30 13.91
C ALA A 181 13.37 0.41 12.92
N ARG A 182 13.46 1.74 12.86
CA ARG A 182 12.85 2.56 11.81
C ARG A 182 13.73 2.56 10.55
N PHE A 183 13.12 2.90 9.42
CA PHE A 183 13.89 3.19 8.21
C PHE A 183 14.66 4.50 8.42
N TRP A 184 15.98 4.44 8.34
CA TRP A 184 16.85 5.60 8.22
C TRP A 184 17.05 5.90 6.75
N SER A 185 16.72 7.13 6.37
CA SER A 185 16.65 7.53 4.96
C SER A 185 17.99 8.06 4.45
N ALA A 186 18.51 7.41 3.42
CA ALA A 186 19.77 7.72 2.77
C ALA A 186 19.60 7.84 1.25
N VAL A 187 20.67 8.23 0.55
CA VAL A 187 20.73 8.21 -0.91
C VAL A 187 21.40 6.92 -1.38
N TYR A 188 20.83 6.28 -2.39
CA TYR A 188 21.43 5.09 -2.98
C TYR A 188 22.72 5.45 -3.71
N THR A 189 23.79 4.71 -3.42
CA THR A 189 25.12 4.92 -3.99
C THR A 189 25.73 3.57 -4.32
N GLU A 190 25.88 3.29 -5.61
CA GLU A 190 26.47 2.05 -6.11
C GLU A 190 27.40 2.41 -7.28
N ASN A 191 28.64 1.93 -7.26
CA ASN A 191 29.69 2.30 -8.23
C ASN A 191 29.82 3.82 -8.48
N ALA A 192 29.62 4.64 -7.44
CA ALA A 192 29.65 6.11 -7.51
C ALA A 192 30.41 6.72 -6.33
N PHE A 193 30.69 8.02 -6.38
CA PHE A 193 31.32 8.73 -5.27
C PHE A 193 30.37 8.83 -4.07
N LEU A 194 30.88 8.46 -2.89
CA LEU A 194 30.13 8.27 -1.64
C LEU A 194 29.28 9.46 -1.17
N SER A 195 29.46 10.67 -1.69
CA SER A 195 28.72 11.85 -1.19
C SER A 195 28.24 12.78 -2.29
N ASP A 196 28.35 12.39 -3.57
CA ASP A 196 27.95 13.27 -4.68
C ASP A 196 26.44 13.48 -4.71
N HIS A 197 25.64 12.42 -4.59
CA HIS A 197 24.18 12.53 -4.50
C HIS A 197 23.74 13.32 -3.26
N SER A 198 24.45 13.17 -2.13
CA SER A 198 24.13 13.91 -0.91
C SER A 198 24.39 15.41 -1.04
N ARG A 199 25.48 15.81 -1.72
CA ARG A 199 25.75 17.22 -2.07
C ARG A 199 24.65 17.80 -2.97
N LEU A 200 24.17 17.01 -3.93
CA LEU A 200 23.04 17.42 -4.78
C LEU A 200 21.78 17.64 -3.92
N MET A 201 21.49 16.71 -3.02
CA MET A 201 20.31 16.77 -2.17
C MET A 201 20.30 17.94 -1.18
N GLU A 202 21.46 18.41 -0.70
CA GLU A 202 21.53 19.62 0.13
C GLU A 202 20.93 20.85 -0.55
N GLY A 203 21.09 20.99 -1.87
CA GLY A 203 20.53 22.09 -2.64
C GLY A 203 19.11 21.85 -3.14
N LEU A 204 18.72 20.58 -3.36
CA LEU A 204 17.46 20.22 -4.01
C LEU A 204 16.34 19.83 -3.06
N ARG A 205 16.61 19.34 -1.84
CA ARG A 205 15.58 18.75 -0.97
C ARG A 205 14.39 19.67 -0.66
N HIS A 206 14.58 20.99 -0.71
CA HIS A 206 13.52 21.98 -0.47
C HIS A 206 12.88 22.57 -1.73
N GLN A 207 13.32 22.14 -2.91
CA GLN A 207 12.82 22.67 -4.18
C GLN A 207 11.55 21.93 -4.58
N GLU A 208 10.52 22.68 -4.96
CA GLU A 208 9.30 22.15 -5.55
C GLU A 208 9.61 21.29 -6.79
N SER A 209 10.61 21.68 -7.58
CA SER A 209 11.04 20.90 -8.76
C SER A 209 11.53 19.50 -8.40
N PHE A 210 12.17 19.32 -7.25
CA PHE A 210 12.59 18.00 -6.79
C PHE A 210 11.41 17.22 -6.23
N ILE A 211 10.63 17.83 -5.33
CA ILE A 211 9.50 17.14 -4.68
C ILE A 211 8.39 16.78 -5.66
N GLY A 212 8.13 17.59 -6.69
CA GLY A 212 7.11 17.29 -7.70
C GLY A 212 7.58 16.42 -8.87
N TYR A 213 8.89 16.41 -9.18
CA TYR A 213 9.42 15.77 -10.40
C TYR A 213 10.75 15.05 -10.21
N GLY A 214 11.74 15.70 -9.59
CA GLY A 214 13.10 15.14 -9.47
C GLY A 214 13.21 13.86 -8.63
N HIS A 215 12.24 13.60 -7.75
CA HIS A 215 12.18 12.36 -6.97
C HIS A 215 11.74 11.13 -7.80
N ARG A 216 11.22 11.32 -9.02
CA ARG A 216 10.65 10.25 -9.84
C ARG A 216 11.68 9.24 -10.30
N ASP A 217 12.94 9.62 -10.49
CA ASP A 217 14.04 8.75 -10.91
C ASP A 217 15.22 8.76 -9.92
N PHE A 218 15.14 9.55 -8.85
CA PHE A 218 16.10 9.55 -7.77
C PHE A 218 15.91 8.33 -6.87
N LEU A 219 16.99 7.61 -6.57
CA LEU A 219 16.97 6.42 -5.73
C LEU A 219 17.41 6.75 -4.29
N PHE A 220 16.51 6.47 -3.35
CA PHE A 220 16.77 6.44 -1.92
C PHE A 220 17.21 5.04 -1.49
N ASP A 221 17.97 4.97 -0.39
CA ASP A 221 18.33 3.72 0.30
C ASP A 221 17.81 3.81 1.73
N LEU A 222 16.67 3.16 1.98
CA LEU A 222 16.02 3.14 3.29
C LEU A 222 16.47 1.87 4.01
N GLN A 223 17.22 2.02 5.10
CA GLN A 223 17.74 0.89 5.88
C GLN A 223 17.17 0.88 7.28
N LYS A 224 16.88 -0.29 7.83
CA LYS A 224 16.58 -0.45 9.25
C LYS A 224 17.84 -0.15 10.06
N ALA A 225 17.95 1.06 10.58
CA ALA A 225 19.16 1.55 11.24
C ALA A 225 18.84 2.48 12.41
N THR A 226 19.81 2.66 13.31
CA THR A 226 19.73 3.58 14.44
C THR A 226 20.85 4.62 14.36
N GLU A 227 20.52 5.88 14.66
CA GLU A 227 21.52 6.94 14.78
C GLU A 227 22.34 6.75 16.05
N VAL A 228 23.65 6.86 15.92
CA VAL A 228 24.63 6.78 17.01
C VAL A 228 25.46 8.06 17.03
N ARG A 229 25.73 8.55 18.25
CA ARG A 229 26.70 9.61 18.54
C ARG A 229 27.78 9.05 19.45
N GLY A 230 29.05 9.25 19.08
CA GLY A 230 30.14 8.64 19.81
C GLY A 230 30.31 7.16 19.46
N THR A 231 30.15 6.30 20.46
CA THR A 231 30.54 4.88 20.39
C THR A 231 29.34 3.95 20.22
N ALA A 232 29.43 3.00 19.30
CA ALA A 232 28.55 1.83 19.21
C ALA A 232 29.33 0.53 19.43
N LYS A 233 28.71 -0.42 20.11
CA LYS A 233 29.26 -1.78 20.28
C LYS A 233 28.48 -2.74 19.40
N ILE A 234 29.20 -3.50 18.60
CA ILE A 234 28.68 -4.60 17.80
C ILE A 234 29.05 -5.89 18.52
N GLU A 235 28.04 -6.58 19.03
CA GLU A 235 28.21 -7.85 19.74
C GLU A 235 27.88 -8.99 18.77
N LEU A 236 28.89 -9.84 18.50
CA LEU A 236 28.73 -11.05 17.70
C LEU A 236 29.01 -12.28 18.56
N PRO A 237 28.11 -13.29 18.55
CA PRO A 237 28.38 -14.57 19.19
C PRO A 237 29.63 -15.24 18.59
N PRO A 238 30.35 -16.08 19.38
CA PRO A 238 31.54 -16.76 18.89
C PRO A 238 31.24 -17.61 17.64
N GLY A 239 31.95 -17.34 16.54
CA GLY A 239 31.81 -18.06 15.28
C GLY A 239 30.66 -17.57 14.37
N GLU A 240 29.90 -16.55 14.80
CA GLU A 240 28.94 -15.88 13.92
C GLU A 240 29.60 -14.72 13.16
N GLU A 241 29.21 -14.56 11.90
CA GLU A 241 29.59 -13.42 11.07
C GLU A 241 28.34 -12.61 10.70
N ALA A 242 28.49 -11.31 10.61
CA ALA A 242 27.41 -10.42 10.18
C ALA A 242 27.91 -9.30 9.27
N ILE A 243 27.05 -8.86 8.37
CA ILE A 243 27.26 -7.65 7.57
C ILE A 243 26.42 -6.53 8.17
N LEU A 244 27.04 -5.37 8.42
CA LEU A 244 26.34 -4.18 8.91
C LEU A 244 26.42 -3.05 7.87
N PRO A 245 25.29 -2.47 7.45
CA PRO A 245 25.29 -1.22 6.72
C PRO A 245 25.56 -0.04 7.67
N ILE A 246 26.48 0.85 7.31
CA ILE A 246 26.85 2.03 8.10
C ILE A 246 26.90 3.26 7.20
N ALA A 247 26.24 4.36 7.59
CA ALA A 247 26.23 5.62 6.85
C ALA A 247 26.65 6.80 7.74
N GLY A 248 27.40 7.75 7.18
CA GLY A 248 27.78 8.99 7.85
C GLY A 248 26.72 10.09 7.68
N THR A 249 26.88 11.20 8.38
CA THR A 249 26.07 12.43 8.22
C THR A 249 26.89 13.63 7.74
N VAL A 250 28.21 13.49 7.68
CA VAL A 250 29.13 14.48 7.08
C VAL A 250 29.97 13.86 5.96
N ILE A 251 30.50 14.72 5.09
CA ILE A 251 31.28 14.29 3.92
C ILE A 251 32.61 13.72 4.39
N ASN A 252 33.01 12.57 3.85
CA ASN A 252 34.25 11.87 4.19
C ASN A 252 34.38 11.67 5.72
N GLN A 253 33.31 11.22 6.35
CA GLN A 253 33.24 11.09 7.80
C GLN A 253 34.19 9.98 8.29
N PRO A 254 35.17 10.28 9.16
CA PRO A 254 36.01 9.26 9.78
C PRO A 254 35.18 8.36 10.69
N LEU A 255 35.52 7.06 10.70
CA LEU A 255 34.97 6.06 11.60
C LEU A 255 36.11 5.17 12.10
N SER A 256 36.36 5.20 13.40
CA SER A 256 37.28 4.26 14.04
C SER A 256 36.55 2.93 14.27
N VAL A 257 37.14 1.84 13.81
CA VAL A 257 36.67 0.47 14.00
C VAL A 257 37.71 -0.28 14.81
N THR A 258 37.32 -0.78 15.97
CA THR A 258 38.20 -1.52 16.88
C THR A 258 37.72 -2.95 17.02
N THR A 259 38.58 -3.91 16.71
CA THR A 259 38.35 -5.33 16.99
C THR A 259 39.52 -5.92 17.77
N GLU A 260 39.37 -7.12 18.34
CA GLU A 260 40.45 -7.78 19.06
C GLU A 260 41.64 -8.08 18.12
N SER A 261 41.37 -8.57 16.91
CA SER A 261 42.42 -8.96 15.98
C SER A 261 43.10 -7.79 15.24
N LEU A 262 42.35 -6.75 14.87
CA LEU A 262 42.86 -5.64 14.06
C LEU A 262 43.38 -4.46 14.90
N GLY A 263 43.03 -4.39 16.18
CA GLY A 263 43.14 -3.16 16.96
C GLY A 263 42.27 -2.07 16.35
N ILE A 264 42.70 -0.80 16.49
CA ILE A 264 41.98 0.36 15.94
C ILE A 264 42.37 0.57 14.47
N LYS A 265 41.38 0.64 13.59
CA LYS A 265 41.51 1.01 12.17
C LYS A 265 40.56 2.15 11.83
N GLU A 266 40.94 2.96 10.85
CA GLU A 266 40.11 4.06 10.36
C GLU A 266 39.44 3.66 9.04
N ALA A 267 38.15 3.96 8.93
CA ALA A 267 37.36 3.91 7.71
C ALA A 267 36.75 5.29 7.43
N TYR A 268 36.22 5.47 6.22
CA TYR A 268 35.53 6.70 5.83
C TYR A 268 34.14 6.38 5.31
N LEU A 269 33.14 7.11 5.82
CA LEU A 269 31.75 7.00 5.42
C LEU A 269 31.36 8.14 4.49
N GLY A 270 30.43 7.85 3.59
CA GLY A 270 29.72 8.86 2.83
C GLY A 270 28.66 9.56 3.67
N LYS A 271 28.43 10.85 3.42
CA LYS A 271 27.26 11.55 3.94
C LYS A 271 26.01 10.89 3.38
N TRP A 272 25.14 10.37 4.22
CA TRP A 272 23.86 9.75 3.86
C TRP A 272 23.98 8.66 2.79
N ALA A 273 25.08 7.89 2.80
CA ALA A 273 25.28 6.77 1.89
C ALA A 273 25.77 5.56 2.70
N PHE A 274 25.07 4.44 2.57
CA PHE A 274 25.42 3.23 3.31
C PHE A 274 26.58 2.49 2.65
N SER A 275 27.60 2.18 3.45
CA SER A 275 28.66 1.21 3.14
C SER A 275 28.45 -0.05 3.96
N PHE A 276 28.78 -1.22 3.41
CA PHE A 276 28.60 -2.50 4.08
C PHE A 276 29.93 -3.02 4.65
N PHE A 277 29.93 -3.40 5.92
CA PHE A 277 31.11 -3.91 6.63
C PHE A 277 30.82 -5.31 7.16
N ARG A 278 31.65 -6.28 6.78
CA ARG A 278 31.59 -7.65 7.30
C ARG A 278 32.42 -7.76 8.57
N PHE A 279 31.83 -8.31 9.62
CA PHE A 279 32.47 -8.55 10.90
C PHE A 279 32.42 -10.05 11.23
N SER A 280 33.56 -10.60 11.67
CA SER A 280 33.70 -11.98 12.14
C SER A 280 33.99 -12.08 13.65
N GLU A 281 34.01 -10.94 14.32
CA GLU A 281 34.18 -10.80 15.76
C GLU A 281 33.50 -9.52 16.24
N SER A 282 33.28 -9.41 17.55
CA SER A 282 32.70 -8.20 18.15
C SER A 282 33.58 -6.97 17.87
N ALA A 283 32.96 -5.84 17.62
CA ALA A 283 33.63 -4.60 17.25
C ALA A 283 33.13 -3.40 18.05
N THR A 284 34.00 -2.42 18.24
CA THR A 284 33.62 -1.09 18.75
C THR A 284 33.80 -0.08 17.64
N LEU A 285 32.70 0.57 17.27
CA LEU A 285 32.65 1.67 16.32
C LEU A 285 32.72 2.99 17.09
N HIS A 286 33.47 3.97 16.59
CA HIS A 286 33.55 5.29 17.20
C HIS A 286 33.66 6.39 16.14
N ALA A 287 32.85 7.44 16.30
CA ALA A 287 32.99 8.71 15.59
C ALA A 287 32.77 9.86 16.58
N SER A 288 33.07 11.09 16.17
CA SER A 288 32.82 12.28 17.01
C SER A 288 31.33 12.42 17.38
N GLU A 289 31.02 12.89 18.59
CA GLU A 289 29.63 13.13 19.03
C GLU A 289 28.92 14.20 18.18
N ASP A 290 29.68 15.11 17.58
CA ASP A 290 29.19 16.16 16.67
C ASP A 290 28.92 15.65 15.25
N ALA A 291 29.33 14.42 14.92
CA ALA A 291 29.17 13.79 13.62
C ALA A 291 28.47 12.43 13.78
N PRO A 292 27.14 12.40 13.99
CA PRO A 292 26.40 11.16 14.12
C PRO A 292 26.56 10.25 12.89
N TYR A 293 26.29 8.96 13.06
CA TYR A 293 26.27 7.97 11.99
C TYR A 293 25.12 6.99 12.21
N ALA A 294 24.61 6.42 11.13
CA ALA A 294 23.61 5.37 11.19
C ALA A 294 24.29 4.01 11.21
N VAL A 295 23.88 3.14 12.14
CA VAL A 295 24.28 1.74 12.21
C VAL A 295 23.07 0.88 11.91
N GLY A 296 23.15 0.12 10.84
CA GLY A 296 22.10 -0.79 10.38
C GLY A 296 21.94 -2.02 11.26
N THR A 297 20.76 -2.63 11.14
CA THR A 297 20.48 -3.93 11.76
C THR A 297 21.42 -4.98 11.17
N PRO A 298 22.08 -5.83 11.98
CA PRO A 298 23.00 -6.85 11.47
C PRO A 298 22.31 -7.83 10.52
N ILE A 299 22.90 -8.00 9.34
CA ILE A 299 22.52 -9.03 8.37
C ILE A 299 23.28 -10.31 8.78
N ARG A 300 22.55 -11.28 9.32
CA ARG A 300 23.12 -12.55 9.75
C ARG A 300 23.41 -13.43 8.53
N LEU A 301 24.59 -14.02 8.50
CA LEU A 301 25.02 -14.92 7.44
C LEU A 301 24.70 -16.38 7.81
N GLY A 302 24.43 -17.19 6.79
CA GLY A 302 24.11 -18.60 6.94
C GLY A 302 22.75 -18.97 6.32
N HIS A 303 22.67 -20.22 5.89
CA HIS A 303 21.44 -20.85 5.39
C HIS A 303 20.85 -21.76 6.46
N ASP A 304 19.55 -21.62 6.73
CA ASP A 304 18.79 -22.60 7.51
C ASP A 304 18.17 -23.61 6.53
N PRO A 305 18.50 -24.92 6.63
CA PRO A 305 17.94 -25.95 5.74
C PRO A 305 16.41 -26.08 5.76
N GLN A 306 15.72 -25.51 6.74
CA GLN A 306 14.25 -25.47 6.77
C GLN A 306 13.67 -24.35 5.89
N ARG A 307 14.48 -23.38 5.48
CA ARG A 307 14.08 -22.24 4.65
C ARG A 307 14.39 -22.48 3.19
N ARG A 308 13.75 -21.71 2.32
CA ARG A 308 14.19 -21.58 0.93
C ARG A 308 15.35 -20.59 0.93
N LYS A 309 16.35 -20.85 0.09
CA LYS A 309 17.47 -19.92 -0.05
C LYS A 309 17.01 -18.57 -0.60
N LEU A 310 16.03 -18.61 -1.51
CA LEU A 310 15.43 -17.42 -2.11
C LEU A 310 13.91 -17.53 -2.17
N VAL A 311 13.22 -16.51 -1.69
CA VAL A 311 11.81 -16.24 -2.01
C VAL A 311 11.76 -14.90 -2.72
N LEU A 312 11.32 -14.87 -3.98
CA LEU A 312 11.32 -13.69 -4.83
C LEU A 312 9.89 -13.35 -5.27
N ASN A 313 9.40 -12.21 -4.79
CA ASN A 313 8.18 -11.57 -5.27
C ASN A 313 8.54 -10.62 -6.43
N LEU A 314 8.05 -10.94 -7.62
CA LEU A 314 8.14 -10.12 -8.84
C LEU A 314 6.81 -9.41 -9.07
N PHE A 315 6.70 -8.18 -8.61
CA PHE A 315 5.51 -7.35 -8.79
C PHE A 315 5.67 -6.52 -10.08
N VAL A 316 4.87 -6.88 -11.10
CA VAL A 316 4.74 -6.12 -12.36
C VAL A 316 3.47 -5.26 -12.32
N ASP A 317 3.60 -3.97 -12.08
CA ASP A 317 2.49 -3.01 -12.02
C ASP A 317 1.76 -2.90 -13.36
N GLY A 318 0.44 -3.07 -13.32
CA GLY A 318 -0.45 -2.95 -14.48
C GLY A 318 -0.38 -4.10 -15.50
N LEU A 319 0.15 -5.28 -15.12
CA LEU A 319 0.15 -6.45 -15.99
C LEU A 319 -1.23 -7.15 -15.99
N SER A 320 -2.14 -6.60 -16.79
CA SER A 320 -3.44 -7.18 -17.13
C SER A 320 -3.29 -8.54 -17.80
N TRP A 321 -3.69 -9.61 -17.10
CA TRP A 321 -3.68 -10.95 -17.68
C TRP A 321 -4.77 -11.11 -18.73
N ALA A 322 -5.94 -10.47 -18.55
CA ALA A 322 -6.99 -10.47 -19.56
C ALA A 322 -6.51 -9.88 -20.90
N ALA A 323 -5.73 -8.80 -20.88
CA ALA A 323 -5.15 -8.22 -22.09
C ALA A 323 -3.94 -9.03 -22.60
N ALA A 324 -3.00 -9.40 -21.73
CA ALA A 324 -1.72 -9.99 -22.12
C ALA A 324 -1.80 -11.46 -22.55
N ARG A 325 -2.79 -12.23 -22.06
CA ARG A 325 -2.86 -13.70 -22.27
C ARG A 325 -2.83 -14.11 -23.74
N SER A 326 -3.57 -13.43 -24.60
CA SER A 326 -3.61 -13.72 -26.04
C SER A 326 -2.28 -13.44 -26.75
N TYR A 327 -1.44 -12.59 -26.14
CA TYR A 327 -0.12 -12.20 -26.65
C TYR A 327 1.03 -12.92 -25.94
N ALA A 328 0.76 -13.68 -24.87
CA ALA A 328 1.80 -14.22 -23.98
C ALA A 328 2.86 -15.05 -24.71
N ALA A 329 2.46 -15.86 -25.70
CA ALA A 329 3.38 -16.67 -26.49
C ALA A 329 4.38 -15.86 -27.32
N THR A 330 4.03 -14.63 -27.71
CA THR A 330 4.86 -13.78 -28.58
C THR A 330 5.50 -12.61 -27.84
N HIS A 331 4.89 -12.13 -26.76
CA HIS A 331 5.32 -10.95 -26.01
C HIS A 331 5.90 -11.25 -24.64
N LEU A 332 5.60 -12.43 -24.07
CA LEU A 332 6.12 -12.90 -22.78
C LEU A 332 6.84 -14.26 -22.90
N PRO A 333 7.65 -14.55 -23.95
CA PRO A 333 8.20 -15.89 -24.16
C PRO A 333 9.12 -16.37 -23.03
N ASN A 334 9.90 -15.50 -22.37
CA ASN A 334 10.78 -15.92 -21.27
C ASN A 334 10.00 -16.19 -19.99
N VAL A 335 9.03 -15.34 -19.67
CA VAL A 335 8.09 -15.53 -18.55
C VAL A 335 7.33 -16.84 -18.75
N MET A 336 6.74 -17.06 -19.93
CA MET A 336 6.00 -18.28 -20.22
C MET A 336 6.89 -19.53 -20.21
N ARG A 337 8.12 -19.45 -20.73
CA ARG A 337 9.11 -20.55 -20.62
C ARG A 337 9.34 -20.93 -19.16
N PHE A 338 9.57 -19.94 -18.31
CA PHE A 338 9.86 -20.17 -16.91
C PHE A 338 8.65 -20.71 -16.14
N PHE A 339 7.49 -20.04 -16.21
CA PHE A 339 6.32 -20.37 -15.39
C PHE A 339 5.46 -21.52 -15.94
N SER A 340 5.66 -21.94 -17.20
CA SER A 340 5.03 -23.18 -17.71
C SER A 340 5.43 -24.45 -16.93
N ARG A 341 6.51 -24.37 -16.14
CA ARG A 341 6.97 -25.43 -15.24
C ARG A 341 6.42 -25.29 -13.81
N GLY A 342 5.56 -24.31 -13.54
CA GLY A 342 4.90 -24.10 -12.26
C GLY A 342 3.38 -23.97 -12.43
N VAL A 343 2.77 -23.02 -11.71
CA VAL A 343 1.33 -22.73 -11.76
C VAL A 343 1.10 -21.36 -12.39
N ILE A 344 0.15 -21.29 -13.32
CA ILE A 344 -0.39 -20.05 -13.89
C ILE A 344 -1.88 -19.95 -13.53
N PHE A 345 -2.28 -18.86 -12.89
CA PHE A 345 -3.69 -18.62 -12.54
C PHE A 345 -4.40 -17.84 -13.63
N ASP A 346 -5.40 -18.47 -14.24
CA ASP A 346 -6.07 -17.98 -15.44
C ASP A 346 -7.36 -17.19 -15.13
N GLN A 347 -7.77 -17.13 -13.87
CA GLN A 347 -8.91 -16.37 -13.37
C GLN A 347 -8.57 -15.65 -12.05
N HIS A 348 -7.45 -14.92 -12.05
CA HIS A 348 -6.98 -14.14 -10.92
C HIS A 348 -7.44 -12.68 -10.99
N PHE A 349 -8.10 -12.19 -9.94
CA PHE A 349 -8.70 -10.86 -9.90
C PHE A 349 -8.17 -9.99 -8.76
N SER A 350 -7.71 -8.80 -9.09
CA SER A 350 -7.40 -7.76 -8.13
C SER A 350 -8.63 -7.35 -7.32
N THR A 351 -8.37 -6.94 -6.09
CA THR A 351 -9.33 -6.26 -5.22
C THR A 351 -9.74 -4.88 -5.74
N SER A 352 -8.89 -4.22 -6.54
CA SER A 352 -9.05 -2.82 -6.96
C SER A 352 -8.43 -2.52 -8.33
N GLU A 353 -8.68 -1.31 -8.84
CA GLU A 353 -8.21 -0.88 -10.16
C GLU A 353 -6.84 -0.18 -10.15
N TYR A 354 -6.29 0.14 -8.97
CA TYR A 354 -5.04 0.88 -8.81
C TYR A 354 -4.23 0.42 -7.59
N THR A 355 -2.96 0.78 -7.56
CA THR A 355 -1.93 0.25 -6.66
C THR A 355 -2.17 0.51 -5.17
N LEU A 356 -2.59 1.73 -4.78
CA LEU A 356 -2.67 2.11 -3.37
C LEU A 356 -3.56 1.15 -2.53
N PRO A 357 -4.78 0.78 -2.98
CA PRO A 357 -5.58 -0.22 -2.27
C PRO A 357 -5.17 -1.68 -2.54
N ALA A 358 -4.67 -1.99 -3.74
CA ALA A 358 -4.33 -3.36 -4.11
C ALA A 358 -3.07 -3.89 -3.41
N HIS A 359 -2.05 -3.04 -3.22
CA HIS A 359 -0.78 -3.46 -2.64
C HIS A 359 -0.88 -3.88 -1.15
N PRO A 360 -1.53 -3.12 -0.25
CA PRO A 360 -1.81 -3.57 1.11
C PRO A 360 -2.64 -4.86 1.14
N ALA A 361 -3.57 -5.03 0.20
CA ALA A 361 -4.39 -6.24 0.13
C ALA A 361 -3.57 -7.49 -0.21
N ILE A 362 -2.58 -7.36 -1.10
CA ILE A 362 -1.61 -8.42 -1.39
C ILE A 362 -0.75 -8.73 -0.17
N GLU A 363 -0.22 -7.67 0.46
CA GLU A 363 0.75 -7.81 1.56
C GLU A 363 0.13 -8.34 2.85
N THR A 364 -1.19 -8.32 3.00
CA THR A 364 -1.86 -8.67 4.27
C THR A 364 -2.97 -9.71 4.14
N GLY A 365 -3.51 -9.91 2.93
CA GLY A 365 -4.67 -10.78 2.71
C GLY A 365 -6.03 -10.15 3.06
N TYR A 366 -6.09 -8.85 3.37
CA TYR A 366 -7.34 -8.13 3.65
C TYR A 366 -7.79 -7.26 2.47
N TYR A 367 -9.09 -7.15 2.21
CA TYR A 367 -9.64 -6.24 1.22
C TYR A 367 -9.48 -4.76 1.66
N PRO A 368 -9.48 -3.81 0.70
CA PRO A 368 -9.32 -2.38 0.96
C PRO A 368 -10.29 -1.76 1.97
N HIS A 369 -11.52 -2.28 2.09
CA HIS A 369 -12.48 -1.79 3.09
C HIS A 369 -12.13 -2.25 4.52
N HIS A 370 -11.29 -3.26 4.69
CA HIS A 370 -10.72 -3.64 5.99
C HIS A 370 -9.39 -2.91 6.25
N THR A 371 -8.48 -2.82 5.26
CA THR A 371 -7.19 -2.12 5.45
C THR A 371 -7.34 -0.61 5.57
N GLN A 372 -8.40 -0.04 4.98
CA GLN A 372 -8.69 1.39 4.97
C GLN A 372 -7.60 2.25 4.32
N ILE A 373 -6.78 1.65 3.45
CA ILE A 373 -5.77 2.33 2.64
C ILE A 373 -6.28 2.41 1.20
N PHE A 374 -6.95 3.51 0.88
CA PHE A 374 -7.43 3.83 -0.47
C PHE A 374 -7.39 5.33 -0.77
N ASN A 375 -7.23 6.18 0.25
CA ASN A 375 -7.21 7.62 0.12
C ASN A 375 -5.76 8.15 0.11
N GLU A 376 -5.29 8.57 -1.07
CA GLU A 376 -3.93 9.12 -1.28
C GLU A 376 -3.61 10.36 -0.41
N LYS A 377 -4.64 11.03 0.11
CA LYS A 377 -4.49 12.23 0.95
C LYS A 377 -4.54 11.93 2.45
N ALA A 378 -4.68 10.66 2.85
CA ALA A 378 -4.73 10.28 4.24
C ALA A 378 -3.36 9.81 4.73
N GLY A 379 -2.82 10.45 5.77
CA GLY A 379 -1.58 10.05 6.45
C GLY A 379 -1.73 8.84 7.37
N TYR A 380 -2.54 7.86 6.98
CA TYR A 380 -2.91 6.71 7.81
C TYR A 380 -2.00 5.50 7.54
N GLU A 381 -1.48 4.91 8.62
CA GLU A 381 -0.68 3.69 8.58
C GLU A 381 -1.53 2.44 8.80
N LEU A 382 -1.18 1.36 8.10
CA LEU A 382 -1.75 0.03 8.32
C LEU A 382 -1.58 -0.39 9.80
N PRO A 383 -2.62 -0.93 10.46
CA PRO A 383 -2.50 -1.43 11.83
C PRO A 383 -1.42 -2.52 11.97
N LEU A 384 -0.75 -2.56 13.13
CA LEU A 384 0.29 -3.56 13.40
C LEU A 384 -0.24 -5.00 13.49
N HIS A 385 -1.54 -5.19 13.78
CA HIS A 385 -2.15 -6.53 13.82
C HIS A 385 -2.35 -7.12 12.41
N MET A 386 -2.44 -6.27 11.38
CA MET A 386 -2.44 -6.68 9.97
C MET A 386 -0.99 -6.88 9.52
N THR A 387 -0.37 -7.97 9.93
CA THR A 387 1.04 -8.27 9.66
C THR A 387 1.30 -8.50 8.17
N THR A 388 2.33 -7.86 7.61
CA THR A 388 2.67 -7.97 6.19
C THR A 388 3.47 -9.23 5.87
N ILE A 389 3.55 -9.64 4.59
CA ILE A 389 4.36 -10.77 4.15
C ILE A 389 5.82 -10.57 4.60
N ALA A 390 6.38 -9.39 4.39
CA ALA A 390 7.77 -9.11 4.79
C ALA A 390 7.99 -9.23 6.31
N GLU A 391 7.00 -8.85 7.14
CA GLU A 391 7.09 -9.04 8.59
C GLU A 391 7.10 -10.53 8.96
N GLN A 392 6.25 -11.33 8.32
CA GLN A 392 6.20 -12.78 8.51
C GLN A 392 7.51 -13.46 8.07
N MET A 393 8.05 -13.09 6.91
CA MET A 393 9.32 -13.62 6.41
C MET A 393 10.50 -13.22 7.29
N LYS A 394 10.53 -11.98 7.77
CA LYS A 394 11.55 -11.53 8.72
C LYS A 394 11.47 -12.28 10.05
N ALA A 395 10.27 -12.60 10.53
CA ALA A 395 10.09 -13.43 11.73
C ALA A 395 10.62 -14.86 11.56
N GLN A 396 10.60 -15.40 10.32
CA GLN A 396 11.28 -16.66 9.95
C GLN A 396 12.80 -16.49 9.77
N GLY A 397 13.33 -15.27 9.94
CA GLY A 397 14.75 -14.94 9.90
C GLY A 397 15.33 -14.71 8.51
N TYR A 398 14.50 -14.49 7.49
CA TYR A 398 14.97 -14.05 6.18
C TYR A 398 15.52 -12.63 6.26
N TYR A 399 16.58 -12.35 5.51
CA TYR A 399 16.95 -10.98 5.18
C TYR A 399 15.95 -10.45 4.14
N CYS A 400 15.11 -9.52 4.56
CA CYS A 400 14.03 -9.02 3.74
C CYS A 400 14.47 -7.74 3.04
N ALA A 401 14.59 -7.75 1.72
CA ALA A 401 15.02 -6.57 0.97
C ALA A 401 14.16 -6.30 -0.26
N ALA A 402 14.08 -5.03 -0.65
CA ALA A 402 13.53 -4.61 -1.92
C ALA A 402 14.64 -3.99 -2.78
N PRO A 403 15.27 -4.76 -3.71
CA PRO A 403 16.31 -4.24 -4.57
C PRO A 403 15.85 -3.12 -5.51
N LEU A 404 14.56 -3.03 -5.79
CA LEU A 404 13.93 -1.84 -6.37
C LEU A 404 12.44 -1.83 -5.99
N ALA A 405 11.97 -0.73 -5.40
CA ALA A 405 10.57 -0.55 -5.02
C ALA A 405 10.06 0.89 -5.20
N SER A 406 8.73 1.03 -5.31
CA SER A 406 8.07 2.33 -5.16
C SER A 406 8.12 2.80 -3.70
N THR A 407 8.25 4.11 -3.49
CA THR A 407 8.05 4.73 -2.16
C THR A 407 6.58 4.84 -1.74
N HIS A 408 5.62 4.61 -2.65
CA HIS A 408 4.18 4.81 -2.44
C HIS A 408 3.61 4.08 -1.20
N GLY A 409 4.14 2.89 -0.86
CA GLY A 409 3.68 2.11 0.30
C GLY A 409 4.37 2.44 1.63
N VAL A 410 5.39 3.29 1.64
CA VAL A 410 6.27 3.50 2.81
C VAL A 410 5.54 4.25 3.92
N SER A 411 4.89 5.38 3.61
CA SER A 411 4.17 6.20 4.60
C SER A 411 2.94 5.52 5.19
N HIS A 412 2.44 4.48 4.53
CA HIS A 412 1.30 3.68 4.99
C HIS A 412 1.73 2.44 5.80
N GLY A 413 3.03 2.26 6.05
CA GLY A 413 3.54 1.12 6.81
C GLY A 413 3.51 -0.22 6.07
N VAL A 414 3.16 -0.26 4.78
CA VAL A 414 3.10 -1.49 3.97
C VAL A 414 4.49 -2.15 3.85
N MET A 415 5.53 -1.32 3.75
CA MET A 415 6.91 -1.78 3.58
C MET A 415 7.63 -2.05 4.90
N ARG A 416 6.96 -2.00 6.06
CA ARG A 416 7.63 -1.95 7.38
C ARG A 416 8.40 -3.22 7.76
N GLY A 417 8.11 -4.36 7.14
CA GLY A 417 8.80 -5.64 7.39
C GLY A 417 10.17 -5.77 6.74
N PHE A 418 10.48 -4.95 5.73
CA PHE A 418 11.77 -5.01 5.03
C PHE A 418 12.92 -4.42 5.86
N ASP A 419 14.11 -4.99 5.73
CA ASP A 419 15.37 -4.50 6.28
C ASP A 419 15.98 -3.38 5.43
N ARG A 420 15.84 -3.48 4.10
CA ARG A 420 16.36 -2.50 3.15
C ARG A 420 15.40 -2.27 1.99
N LEU A 421 15.22 -1.01 1.61
CA LEU A 421 14.50 -0.60 0.40
C LEU A 421 15.40 0.30 -0.45
N ILE A 422 15.74 -0.14 -1.66
CA ILE A 422 16.23 0.76 -2.70
C ILE A 422 14.99 1.26 -3.43
N ALA A 423 14.63 2.53 -3.24
CA ALA A 423 13.30 3.00 -3.59
C ALA A 423 13.30 4.34 -4.32
N THR A 424 12.31 4.55 -5.18
CA THR A 424 12.10 5.82 -5.89
C THR A 424 10.61 6.17 -5.94
N GLY A 425 10.31 7.43 -6.23
CA GLY A 425 8.94 7.91 -6.29
C GLY A 425 8.11 7.26 -7.39
N TRP A 426 8.73 6.97 -8.54
CA TRP A 426 7.94 6.64 -9.74
C TRP A 426 8.61 5.67 -10.72
N THR A 427 9.87 5.86 -11.08
CA THR A 427 10.50 5.18 -12.23
C THR A 427 11.08 3.82 -11.82
N LEU A 428 10.39 2.73 -12.15
CA LEU A 428 10.77 1.38 -11.76
C LEU A 428 11.09 0.52 -12.98
N ASN A 429 12.05 0.98 -13.79
CA ASN A 429 12.42 0.29 -15.03
C ASN A 429 12.98 -1.12 -14.76
N SER A 430 12.42 -2.11 -15.45
CA SER A 430 12.79 -3.52 -15.39
C SER A 430 14.28 -3.79 -15.62
N VAL A 431 14.97 -3.00 -16.44
CA VAL A 431 16.44 -3.14 -16.64
C VAL A 431 17.24 -2.84 -15.37
N ASN A 432 16.89 -1.75 -14.67
CA ASN A 432 17.54 -1.37 -13.42
C ASN A 432 17.16 -2.34 -12.29
N ALA A 433 15.89 -2.76 -12.30
CA ALA A 433 15.36 -3.72 -11.33
C ALA A 433 16.12 -5.06 -11.39
N VAL A 434 16.30 -5.59 -12.60
CA VAL A 434 17.02 -6.86 -12.83
C VAL A 434 18.50 -6.76 -12.43
N ASP A 435 19.20 -5.70 -12.83
CA ASP A 435 20.59 -5.49 -12.42
C ASP A 435 20.72 -5.36 -10.89
N SER A 436 19.84 -4.56 -10.26
CA SER A 436 19.82 -4.40 -8.80
C SER A 436 19.54 -5.72 -8.07
N ALA A 437 18.60 -6.53 -8.58
CA ALA A 437 18.29 -7.84 -8.01
C ALA A 437 19.49 -8.80 -8.10
N ILE A 438 20.16 -8.89 -9.26
CA ILE A 438 21.33 -9.75 -9.43
C ILE A 438 22.49 -9.31 -8.54
N ARG A 439 22.74 -8.00 -8.41
CA ARG A 439 23.72 -7.45 -7.46
C ARG A 439 23.40 -7.84 -6.03
N HIS A 440 22.13 -7.71 -5.64
CA HIS A 440 21.69 -8.06 -4.29
C HIS A 440 21.86 -9.56 -4.01
N LEU A 441 21.45 -10.42 -4.95
CA LEU A 441 21.65 -11.87 -4.87
C LEU A 441 23.14 -12.22 -4.74
N THR A 442 24.02 -11.53 -5.46
CA THR A 442 25.47 -11.76 -5.41
C THR A 442 26.09 -11.24 -4.10
N ALA A 443 25.61 -10.11 -3.59
CA ALA A 443 26.18 -9.47 -2.41
C ALA A 443 25.81 -10.18 -1.09
N PHE A 444 24.66 -10.86 -1.07
CA PHE A 444 24.09 -11.49 0.13
C PHE A 444 23.74 -12.96 -0.11
N ASP A 445 24.49 -13.65 -0.98
CA ASP A 445 24.32 -15.07 -1.32
C ASP A 445 24.48 -16.00 -0.11
N GLU A 446 25.18 -15.57 0.94
CA GLU A 446 25.32 -16.30 2.19
C GLU A 446 24.08 -16.23 3.11
N ALA A 447 23.15 -15.30 2.89
CA ALA A 447 21.92 -15.17 3.69
C ALA A 447 20.72 -15.87 3.02
N ASP A 448 19.65 -16.13 3.79
CA ASP A 448 18.36 -16.55 3.23
C ASP A 448 17.54 -15.30 2.89
N LEU A 449 17.14 -15.19 1.62
CA LEU A 449 16.66 -13.92 1.06
C LEU A 449 15.15 -13.95 0.79
N PHE A 450 14.44 -12.94 1.30
CA PHE A 450 13.10 -12.59 0.84
C PHE A 450 13.21 -11.27 0.06
N LEU A 451 13.05 -11.35 -1.26
CA LEU A 451 13.22 -10.23 -2.16
C LEU A 451 11.90 -9.76 -2.75
N PHE A 452 11.70 -8.45 -2.74
CA PHE A 452 10.59 -7.79 -3.41
C PHE A 452 11.11 -6.90 -4.54
N LEU A 453 10.72 -7.22 -5.77
CA LEU A 453 11.09 -6.45 -6.95
C LEU A 453 9.85 -5.88 -7.60
N HIS A 454 9.70 -4.55 -7.55
CA HIS A 454 8.60 -3.83 -8.15
C HIS A 454 9.06 -3.17 -9.46
N ILE A 455 8.37 -3.47 -10.56
CA ILE A 455 8.59 -2.85 -11.87
C ILE A 455 7.28 -2.27 -12.42
N ASN A 456 7.35 -1.14 -13.10
CA ASN A 456 6.16 -0.45 -13.63
C ASN A 456 6.25 -0.07 -15.11
N ASP A 457 7.10 -0.78 -15.86
CA ASP A 457 7.20 -0.60 -17.31
C ASP A 457 5.85 -0.81 -18.02
N ALA A 458 5.05 -1.77 -17.56
CA ALA A 458 3.76 -2.13 -18.15
C ALA A 458 2.62 -1.19 -17.73
N HIS A 459 2.81 -0.39 -16.68
CA HIS A 459 1.83 0.59 -16.25
C HIS A 459 1.60 1.63 -17.37
N PRO A 460 0.35 1.87 -17.80
CA PRO A 460 0.07 2.75 -18.92
C PRO A 460 0.21 4.21 -18.53
N TYR A 461 0.72 5.03 -19.46
CA TYR A 461 0.90 6.46 -19.28
C TYR A 461 0.17 7.26 -20.34
N ASP A 462 -0.28 8.47 -19.99
CA ASP A 462 -1.00 9.35 -20.89
C ASP A 462 -0.09 9.89 -22.01
N ALA A 463 -0.50 9.69 -23.26
CA ALA A 463 0.25 10.13 -24.44
C ALA A 463 0.34 11.66 -24.61
N LEU A 464 -0.35 12.47 -23.79
CA LEU A 464 -0.26 13.93 -23.80
C LEU A 464 1.05 14.47 -23.22
N ASP A 465 1.58 13.83 -22.17
CA ASP A 465 2.77 14.30 -21.44
C ASP A 465 3.86 13.22 -21.36
N PHE A 466 3.50 11.95 -21.54
CA PHE A 466 4.48 10.86 -21.53
C PHE A 466 5.06 10.60 -22.92
N LYS A 467 6.39 10.51 -22.99
CA LYS A 467 7.06 10.10 -24.23
C LYS A 467 6.94 8.60 -24.44
N PHE A 468 6.35 8.22 -25.57
CA PHE A 468 6.18 6.82 -25.93
C PHE A 468 7.46 6.24 -26.54
N ASP A 469 7.53 4.91 -26.54
CA ASP A 469 8.70 4.18 -27.03
C ASP A 469 8.94 4.53 -28.50
N THR A 470 10.20 4.74 -28.86
CA THR A 470 10.57 5.08 -30.24
C THR A 470 10.13 3.99 -31.22
N ALA A 471 10.13 2.71 -30.81
CA ALA A 471 9.61 1.63 -31.65
C ALA A 471 8.12 1.82 -31.96
N VAL A 472 7.32 2.22 -30.97
CA VAL A 472 5.88 2.48 -31.15
C VAL A 472 5.67 3.69 -32.04
N GLU A 473 6.29 4.83 -31.71
CA GLU A 473 6.11 6.08 -32.45
C GLU A 473 6.48 5.98 -33.93
N THR A 474 7.44 5.12 -34.28
CA THR A 474 7.93 4.95 -35.65
C THR A 474 7.16 3.93 -36.48
N HIS A 475 6.37 3.05 -35.86
CA HIS A 475 5.66 1.97 -36.54
C HIS A 475 4.14 2.15 -36.60
N ILE A 476 3.56 3.02 -35.77
CA ILE A 476 2.13 3.32 -35.87
C ILE A 476 1.81 4.28 -37.03
N PRO A 477 0.63 4.15 -37.68
CA PRO A 477 0.20 5.12 -38.68
C PRO A 477 0.05 6.53 -38.10
N LEU A 478 0.33 7.57 -38.91
CA LEU A 478 0.18 8.97 -38.50
C LEU A 478 -1.21 9.29 -37.94
N ALA A 479 -2.26 8.68 -38.50
CA ALA A 479 -3.64 8.86 -38.03
C ALA A 479 -3.86 8.38 -36.59
N GLU A 480 -3.10 7.37 -36.13
CA GLU A 480 -3.15 6.88 -34.74
C GLU A 480 -2.17 7.64 -33.83
N ARG A 481 -1.16 8.32 -34.40
CA ARG A 481 -0.27 9.22 -33.66
C ARG A 481 -0.92 10.57 -33.34
N ILE A 482 -1.92 10.98 -34.13
CA ILE A 482 -2.70 12.22 -33.96
C ILE A 482 -4.08 11.86 -33.42
N PHE A 483 -4.22 11.86 -32.09
CA PHE A 483 -5.46 11.52 -31.38
C PHE A 483 -6.18 12.77 -30.83
N ASN A 484 -7.49 12.67 -30.61
CA ASN A 484 -8.34 13.80 -30.21
C ASN A 484 -8.55 13.91 -28.68
N GLN A 485 -7.59 13.43 -27.89
CA GLN A 485 -7.59 13.65 -26.44
C GLN A 485 -7.10 15.06 -26.14
N LYS A 486 -7.83 15.81 -25.31
CA LYS A 486 -7.56 17.24 -25.05
C LYS A 486 -7.15 17.54 -23.61
N ALA A 487 -7.30 16.58 -22.70
CA ALA A 487 -6.98 16.74 -21.29
C ALA A 487 -6.31 15.48 -20.76
N PRO A 488 -5.36 15.60 -19.82
CA PRO A 488 -4.76 14.46 -19.14
C PRO A 488 -5.81 13.61 -18.42
N ALA A 489 -5.58 12.30 -18.39
CA ALA A 489 -6.34 11.33 -17.63
C ALA A 489 -5.42 10.49 -16.75
N ALA A 490 -5.93 10.07 -15.58
CA ALA A 490 -5.25 9.09 -14.75
C ALA A 490 -5.12 7.76 -15.51
N ALA A 491 -4.07 6.99 -15.23
CA ALA A 491 -3.74 5.74 -15.92
C ALA A 491 -4.92 4.75 -16.01
N VAL A 492 -5.63 4.58 -14.90
CA VAL A 492 -6.80 3.67 -14.78
C VAL A 492 -8.05 4.16 -15.53
N ARG A 493 -8.01 5.40 -16.02
CA ARG A 493 -9.07 6.06 -16.81
C ARG A 493 -8.62 6.40 -18.21
N LEU A 494 -7.46 5.89 -18.65
CA LEU A 494 -7.01 6.12 -20.01
C LEU A 494 -7.99 5.53 -21.01
N PRO A 495 -8.32 6.26 -22.09
CA PRO A 495 -9.18 5.77 -23.13
C PRO A 495 -8.51 4.64 -23.92
N SER A 496 -9.34 3.78 -24.52
CA SER A 496 -8.90 2.73 -25.44
C SER A 496 -8.47 3.34 -26.78
N LEU A 497 -7.24 3.86 -26.82
CA LEU A 497 -6.58 4.35 -28.03
C LEU A 497 -5.55 3.34 -28.53
N TYR A 498 -5.43 3.21 -29.85
CA TYR A 498 -4.47 2.29 -30.48
C TYR A 498 -3.03 2.54 -30.01
N ILE A 499 -2.63 3.81 -29.90
CA ILE A 499 -1.29 4.18 -29.41
C ILE A 499 -1.02 3.68 -27.98
N HIS A 500 -2.01 3.71 -27.08
CA HIS A 500 -1.87 3.19 -25.72
C HIS A 500 -1.70 1.66 -25.73
N GLN A 501 -2.46 0.97 -26.58
CA GLN A 501 -2.39 -0.49 -26.72
C GLN A 501 -1.03 -0.93 -27.26
N GLU A 502 -0.53 -0.29 -28.32
CA GLU A 502 0.78 -0.60 -28.89
C GLU A 502 1.92 -0.29 -27.92
N GLN A 503 1.82 0.82 -27.17
CA GLN A 503 2.75 1.14 -26.09
C GLN A 503 2.77 0.03 -25.04
N TYR A 504 1.60 -0.38 -24.55
CA TYR A 504 1.50 -1.46 -23.58
C TYR A 504 2.14 -2.77 -24.07
N LEU A 505 1.83 -3.17 -25.31
CA LEU A 505 2.38 -4.38 -25.92
C LEU A 505 3.91 -4.31 -26.08
N GLU A 506 4.48 -3.18 -26.46
CA GLU A 506 5.95 -3.05 -26.51
C GLU A 506 6.57 -3.08 -25.10
N ARG A 507 5.93 -2.45 -24.12
CA ARG A 507 6.44 -2.45 -22.75
C ARG A 507 6.44 -3.83 -22.11
N ILE A 508 5.42 -4.66 -22.31
CA ILE A 508 5.44 -6.04 -21.80
C ILE A 508 6.52 -6.89 -22.48
N ARG A 509 6.85 -6.65 -23.77
CA ARG A 509 8.00 -7.30 -24.44
C ARG A 509 9.33 -6.89 -23.80
N GLN A 510 9.47 -5.61 -23.45
CA GLN A 510 10.67 -5.14 -22.76
C GLN A 510 10.82 -5.77 -21.38
N VAL A 511 9.73 -5.83 -20.60
CA VAL A 511 9.68 -6.55 -19.32
C VAL A 511 10.12 -7.98 -19.49
N ASP A 512 9.56 -8.72 -20.45
CA ASP A 512 9.93 -10.12 -20.71
C ASP A 512 11.41 -10.29 -21.02
N ARG A 513 11.96 -9.46 -21.92
CA ARG A 513 13.38 -9.50 -22.29
C ARG A 513 14.28 -9.31 -21.08
N ASN A 514 13.97 -8.33 -20.23
CA ASN A 514 14.77 -8.02 -19.05
C ASN A 514 14.63 -9.10 -17.99
N LEU A 515 13.40 -9.51 -17.66
CA LEU A 515 13.16 -10.60 -16.71
C LEU A 515 13.78 -11.92 -17.19
N GLY A 516 13.87 -12.16 -18.49
CA GLY A 516 14.57 -13.33 -19.04
C GLY A 516 16.01 -13.45 -18.56
N GLN A 517 16.71 -12.34 -18.29
CA GLN A 517 18.06 -12.37 -17.73
C GLN A 517 18.04 -12.83 -16.26
N LEU A 518 17.16 -12.25 -15.43
CA LEU A 518 17.01 -12.64 -14.03
C LEU A 518 16.58 -14.10 -13.90
N LEU A 519 15.54 -14.51 -14.63
CA LEU A 519 15.03 -15.88 -14.59
C LEU A 519 16.10 -16.90 -15.01
N SER A 520 16.90 -16.58 -16.03
CA SER A 520 18.01 -17.44 -16.45
C SER A 520 19.15 -17.46 -15.43
N TYR A 521 19.43 -16.36 -14.74
CA TYR A 521 20.36 -16.32 -13.62
C TYR A 521 19.88 -17.23 -12.49
N LEU A 522 18.59 -17.16 -12.11
CA LEU A 522 18.04 -18.04 -11.08
C LEU A 522 18.18 -19.52 -11.44
N GLU A 523 17.87 -19.90 -12.68
CA GLU A 523 18.03 -21.30 -13.16
C GLU A 523 19.50 -21.78 -13.20
N GLN A 524 20.47 -20.87 -13.23
CA GLN A 524 21.90 -21.20 -13.25
C GLN A 524 22.51 -21.28 -11.84
N HIS A 525 21.94 -20.58 -10.87
CA HIS A 525 22.53 -20.36 -9.55
C HIS A 525 21.79 -21.05 -8.40
N PHE A 526 20.56 -21.53 -8.62
CA PHE A 526 19.76 -22.20 -7.61
C PHE A 526 19.14 -23.49 -8.15
N ASN A 527 19.03 -24.50 -7.29
CA ASN A 527 18.21 -25.68 -7.54
C ASN A 527 16.72 -25.35 -7.36
N GLU A 528 15.83 -26.13 -7.97
CA GLU A 528 14.39 -25.82 -7.97
C GLU A 528 13.72 -25.89 -6.59
N ASP A 529 14.33 -26.62 -5.65
CA ASP A 529 13.92 -26.71 -4.25
C ASP A 529 14.52 -25.62 -3.36
N GLU A 530 15.48 -24.83 -3.86
CA GLU A 530 16.12 -23.73 -3.15
C GLU A 530 15.42 -22.38 -3.35
N TYR A 531 14.59 -22.23 -4.38
CA TYR A 531 13.87 -20.98 -4.64
C TYR A 531 12.36 -21.12 -4.70
N LEU A 532 11.67 -20.01 -4.43
CA LEU A 532 10.27 -19.77 -4.76
C LEU A 532 10.16 -18.43 -5.50
N VAL A 533 9.68 -18.45 -6.74
CA VAL A 533 9.44 -17.23 -7.53
C VAL A 533 7.94 -17.04 -7.72
N ASN A 534 7.45 -15.88 -7.31
CA ASN A 534 6.05 -15.47 -7.38
C ASN A 534 5.93 -14.20 -8.22
N LEU A 535 5.45 -14.32 -9.46
CA LEU A 535 5.17 -13.18 -10.33
C LEU A 535 3.69 -12.83 -10.25
N TYR A 536 3.39 -11.58 -9.95
CA TYR A 536 2.02 -11.10 -9.89
C TYR A 536 1.89 -9.64 -10.32
N SER A 537 0.66 -9.21 -10.48
CA SER A 537 0.28 -7.83 -10.69
C SER A 537 -0.82 -7.43 -9.72
N ASP A 538 -0.83 -6.15 -9.37
CA ASP A 538 -1.81 -5.55 -8.47
C ASP A 538 -3.11 -5.19 -9.17
N HIS A 539 -3.09 -4.88 -10.46
CA HIS A 539 -4.29 -4.59 -11.25
C HIS A 539 -4.02 -4.78 -12.75
N GLY A 540 -5.04 -4.54 -13.56
CA GLY A 540 -4.93 -4.55 -15.01
C GLY A 540 -4.91 -3.14 -15.62
N VAL A 541 -5.50 -2.98 -16.80
CA VAL A 541 -5.50 -1.70 -17.53
C VAL A 541 -6.83 -1.42 -18.23
N SER A 542 -7.20 -0.15 -18.34
CA SER A 542 -8.45 0.28 -19.01
C SER A 542 -8.35 0.37 -20.54
N ILE A 543 -7.15 0.44 -21.09
CA ILE A 543 -6.87 0.78 -22.49
C ILE A 543 -7.30 -0.30 -23.51
N PHE A 544 -7.74 -1.47 -23.02
CA PHE A 544 -8.34 -2.54 -23.83
C PHE A 544 -9.86 -2.67 -23.62
N ASN A 545 -10.48 -1.75 -22.87
CA ASN A 545 -11.91 -1.78 -22.61
C ASN A 545 -12.72 -1.52 -23.87
N ARG A 546 -13.69 -2.40 -24.10
CA ARG A 546 -14.65 -2.31 -25.20
C ARG A 546 -15.99 -1.90 -24.61
N ASN A 547 -16.22 -0.60 -24.43
CA ASN A 547 -17.55 -0.14 -24.05
C ASN A 547 -18.19 0.74 -25.13
N ASN A 548 -19.50 0.58 -25.26
CA ASN A 548 -20.30 1.27 -26.27
C ASN A 548 -20.72 2.68 -25.80
N THR A 549 -20.46 3.03 -24.55
CA THR A 549 -20.90 4.28 -23.91
C THR A 549 -19.84 5.39 -23.94
N GLY A 550 -18.58 5.05 -24.25
CA GLY A 550 -17.44 5.98 -24.26
C GLY A 550 -16.89 6.35 -22.87
N ALA A 551 -17.51 5.87 -21.78
CA ALA A 551 -17.05 6.10 -20.41
C ALA A 551 -16.17 4.95 -19.93
N VAL A 552 -14.98 5.20 -19.41
CA VAL A 552 -14.05 4.13 -19.00
C VAL A 552 -14.60 3.31 -17.82
N ASP A 553 -14.72 1.99 -18.01
CA ASP A 553 -15.04 1.05 -16.93
C ASP A 553 -13.78 0.69 -16.12
N VAL A 554 -13.62 1.35 -14.98
CA VAL A 554 -12.44 1.20 -14.10
C VAL A 554 -12.36 -0.17 -13.43
N ILE A 555 -13.47 -0.90 -13.27
CA ILE A 555 -13.48 -2.23 -12.65
C ILE A 555 -13.80 -3.32 -13.68
N SER A 556 -13.55 -3.09 -14.96
CA SER A 556 -13.72 -4.08 -16.03
C SER A 556 -12.84 -5.33 -15.81
N GLU A 557 -13.08 -6.39 -16.59
CA GLU A 557 -12.17 -7.55 -16.58
C GLU A 557 -10.74 -7.15 -16.98
N ASN A 558 -10.52 -6.30 -17.99
CA ASN A 558 -9.17 -5.87 -18.35
C ASN A 558 -8.49 -5.07 -17.24
N SER A 559 -9.27 -4.31 -16.44
CA SER A 559 -8.77 -3.49 -15.34
C SER A 559 -8.46 -4.28 -14.07
N THR A 560 -9.04 -5.47 -13.90
CA THR A 560 -8.98 -6.21 -12.62
C THR A 560 -8.50 -7.66 -12.75
N CYS A 561 -8.52 -8.27 -13.92
CA CYS A 561 -7.91 -9.58 -14.16
C CYS A 561 -6.39 -9.40 -14.30
N ALA A 562 -5.69 -9.57 -13.17
CA ALA A 562 -4.26 -9.35 -13.02
C ALA A 562 -3.48 -10.65 -13.21
N ALA A 563 -2.20 -10.57 -13.59
CA ALA A 563 -1.35 -11.75 -13.71
C ALA A 563 -1.02 -12.36 -12.34
N TRP A 564 -1.00 -13.69 -12.25
CA TRP A 564 -0.39 -14.42 -11.12
C TRP A 564 0.17 -15.77 -11.58
N MET A 565 1.46 -15.97 -11.31
CA MET A 565 2.24 -17.15 -11.70
C MET A 565 3.26 -17.49 -10.62
N MET A 566 3.46 -18.78 -10.35
CA MET A 566 4.41 -19.24 -9.34
C MET A 566 5.24 -20.41 -9.86
N ARG A 567 6.50 -20.52 -9.44
CA ARG A 567 7.36 -21.69 -9.68
C ARG A 567 8.39 -21.83 -8.56
N GLY A 568 8.75 -23.07 -8.26
CA GLY A 568 9.81 -23.41 -7.32
C GLY A 568 9.32 -24.36 -6.23
N ALA A 569 10.01 -24.36 -5.10
CA ALA A 569 9.79 -25.28 -4.00
C ALA A 569 8.33 -25.28 -3.51
N GLY A 570 7.70 -26.46 -3.49
CA GLY A 570 6.33 -26.66 -3.05
C GLY A 570 5.25 -26.26 -4.06
N VAL A 571 5.61 -25.68 -5.21
CA VAL A 571 4.65 -25.30 -6.25
C VAL A 571 4.40 -26.49 -7.20
N PRO A 572 3.13 -26.88 -7.43
CA PRO A 572 2.82 -27.92 -8.41
C PRO A 572 3.30 -27.57 -9.82
N GLU A 573 3.84 -28.56 -10.53
CA GLU A 573 4.43 -28.34 -11.84
C GLU A 573 3.40 -28.42 -12.98
N GLY A 574 3.55 -27.54 -13.97
CA GLY A 574 2.84 -27.63 -15.26
C GLY A 574 1.33 -27.51 -15.14
N ARG A 575 0.83 -26.56 -14.33
CA ARG A 575 -0.60 -26.35 -14.10
C ARG A 575 -1.05 -24.98 -14.61
N ILE A 576 -2.17 -24.98 -15.31
CA ILE A 576 -2.98 -23.78 -15.54
C ILE A 576 -4.24 -23.96 -14.70
N VAL A 577 -4.47 -23.04 -13.77
CA VAL A 577 -5.58 -23.09 -12.81
C VAL A 577 -6.68 -22.13 -13.27
N HIS A 578 -7.89 -22.64 -13.45
CA HIS A 578 -9.07 -21.85 -13.84
C HIS A 578 -10.01 -21.55 -12.67
N ASP A 579 -9.62 -21.92 -11.45
CA ASP A 579 -10.33 -21.50 -10.24
C ASP A 579 -10.28 -19.98 -10.13
N LEU A 580 -11.36 -19.38 -9.64
CA LEU A 580 -11.36 -17.96 -9.31
C LEU A 580 -10.37 -17.74 -8.16
N THR A 581 -9.48 -16.78 -8.30
CA THR A 581 -8.58 -16.35 -7.22
C THR A 581 -8.59 -14.83 -7.12
N SER A 582 -8.12 -14.30 -5.99
CA SER A 582 -7.94 -12.87 -5.81
C SER A 582 -6.56 -12.52 -5.28
N THR A 583 -6.12 -11.28 -5.46
CA THR A 583 -4.81 -10.81 -4.97
C THR A 583 -4.62 -11.03 -3.46
N VAL A 584 -5.71 -10.99 -2.67
CA VAL A 584 -5.68 -11.36 -1.23
C VAL A 584 -5.25 -12.82 -0.96
N ASP A 585 -5.32 -13.71 -1.96
CA ASP A 585 -4.90 -15.12 -1.84
C ASP A 585 -3.39 -15.30 -1.87
N ILE A 586 -2.64 -14.28 -2.29
CA ILE A 586 -1.17 -14.34 -2.34
C ILE A 586 -0.62 -14.51 -0.93
N TYR A 587 -1.16 -13.78 0.05
CA TYR A 587 -0.76 -13.88 1.46
C TYR A 587 -0.87 -15.31 2.03
N PRO A 588 -2.05 -15.95 2.06
CA PRO A 588 -2.16 -17.32 2.58
C PRO A 588 -1.39 -18.34 1.74
N THR A 589 -1.21 -18.10 0.44
CA THR A 589 -0.41 -18.98 -0.42
C THR A 589 1.07 -18.95 -0.03
N LEU A 590 1.65 -17.77 0.19
CA LEU A 590 3.00 -17.65 0.72
C LEU A 590 3.10 -18.18 2.15
N GLY A 591 2.06 -17.99 2.98
CA GLY A 591 2.00 -18.58 4.32
C GLY A 591 2.11 -20.10 4.29
N HIS A 592 1.37 -20.73 3.38
CA HIS A 592 1.44 -22.17 3.15
C HIS A 592 2.82 -22.63 2.64
N LEU A 593 3.39 -21.95 1.63
CA LEU A 593 4.64 -22.38 0.98
C LEU A 593 5.90 -22.09 1.81
N CYS A 594 5.88 -21.01 2.61
CA CYS A 594 6.99 -20.56 3.44
C CYS A 594 6.84 -20.94 4.92
N GLY A 595 5.68 -21.45 5.34
CA GLY A 595 5.44 -21.97 6.69
C GLY A 595 5.19 -20.90 7.76
N PHE A 596 4.73 -19.70 7.40
CA PHE A 596 4.36 -18.67 8.37
C PHE A 596 2.87 -18.72 8.74
N PRO A 597 2.48 -18.29 9.95
CA PRO A 597 1.09 -18.34 10.40
C PRO A 597 0.21 -17.36 9.62
N VAL A 598 -1.01 -17.80 9.29
CA VAL A 598 -2.03 -16.99 8.62
C VAL A 598 -3.20 -16.86 9.58
N ASN A 599 -3.68 -15.63 9.80
CA ASN A 599 -4.82 -15.39 10.69
C ASN A 599 -6.12 -15.93 10.06
N ASP A 600 -7.08 -16.34 10.90
CA ASP A 600 -8.38 -16.85 10.44
C ASP A 600 -9.32 -15.73 9.93
N ASP A 601 -9.01 -14.46 10.23
CA ASP A 601 -9.84 -13.30 9.93
C ASP A 601 -9.44 -12.55 8.65
N ILE A 602 -8.44 -13.03 7.90
CA ILE A 602 -8.12 -12.48 6.57
C ILE A 602 -9.22 -12.82 5.55
N ASP A 603 -9.28 -12.05 4.47
CA ASP A 603 -10.21 -12.31 3.36
C ASP A 603 -9.66 -13.31 2.34
N GLY A 604 -8.33 -13.44 2.30
CA GLY A 604 -7.62 -14.38 1.45
C GLY A 604 -7.96 -15.83 1.76
N ARG A 605 -7.97 -16.66 0.72
CA ARG A 605 -8.17 -18.11 0.82
C ARG A 605 -7.04 -18.83 0.12
N LEU A 606 -6.55 -19.90 0.75
CA LEU A 606 -5.58 -20.77 0.09
C LEU A 606 -6.22 -21.40 -1.17
N PRO A 607 -5.63 -21.26 -2.36
CA PRO A 607 -6.15 -21.89 -3.58
C PRO A 607 -6.16 -23.41 -3.48
N ALA A 608 -7.11 -24.06 -4.16
CA ALA A 608 -7.28 -25.52 -4.12
C ALA A 608 -6.09 -26.31 -4.67
N VAL A 609 -5.33 -25.72 -5.61
CA VAL A 609 -4.07 -26.30 -6.11
C VAL A 609 -3.01 -26.49 -5.01
N PHE A 610 -3.11 -25.73 -3.92
CA PHE A 610 -2.28 -25.85 -2.72
C PHE A 610 -3.03 -26.54 -1.55
N GLY A 611 -4.14 -27.21 -1.83
CA GLY A 611 -4.93 -27.95 -0.82
C GLY A 611 -5.96 -27.13 -0.04
N GLY A 612 -6.20 -25.87 -0.44
CA GLY A 612 -7.27 -25.05 0.14
C GLY A 612 -8.64 -25.26 -0.54
N THR A 613 -9.51 -24.24 -0.49
CA THR A 613 -10.89 -24.32 -0.96
C THR A 613 -11.17 -23.38 -2.12
N VAL A 614 -11.82 -23.87 -3.17
CA VAL A 614 -12.26 -23.07 -4.31
C VAL A 614 -13.29 -22.02 -3.84
N ARG A 615 -13.09 -20.75 -4.23
CA ARG A 615 -14.11 -19.70 -4.07
C ARG A 615 -15.14 -19.80 -5.19
N ASP A 616 -16.40 -19.51 -4.87
CA ASP A 616 -17.48 -19.46 -5.86
C ASP A 616 -17.64 -18.08 -6.52
N ALA A 617 -17.05 -17.04 -5.92
CA ALA A 617 -17.02 -15.69 -6.47
C ALA A 617 -15.72 -14.93 -6.14
N ALA A 618 -15.29 -14.04 -7.05
CA ALA A 618 -14.22 -13.08 -6.86
C ALA A 618 -14.75 -11.64 -6.90
N TYR A 619 -14.16 -10.76 -6.09
CA TYR A 619 -14.63 -9.39 -5.87
C TYR A 619 -13.57 -8.38 -6.28
N SER A 620 -13.99 -7.33 -7.01
CA SER A 620 -13.17 -6.15 -7.29
C SER A 620 -14.00 -4.89 -7.05
N MET A 621 -13.44 -3.87 -6.43
CA MET A 621 -14.14 -2.64 -6.11
C MET A 621 -13.29 -1.39 -6.36
N SER A 622 -13.98 -0.26 -6.60
CA SER A 622 -13.38 1.07 -6.67
C SER A 622 -13.83 1.88 -5.46
N MET A 623 -12.89 2.22 -4.58
CA MET A 623 -13.10 3.00 -3.34
C MET A 623 -12.43 4.38 -3.39
N PHE A 624 -12.42 5.03 -4.55
CA PHE A 624 -11.80 6.35 -4.69
C PHE A 624 -12.71 7.46 -4.09
N PRO A 625 -12.27 8.22 -3.06
CA PRO A 625 -13.10 9.27 -2.46
C PRO A 625 -13.56 10.34 -3.46
N GLY A 626 -14.81 10.78 -3.35
CA GLY A 626 -15.41 11.73 -4.29
C GLY A 626 -15.78 11.14 -5.65
N GLN A 627 -15.72 9.81 -5.80
CA GLN A 627 -16.28 9.05 -6.92
C GLN A 627 -17.36 8.09 -6.42
N THR A 628 -18.27 7.68 -7.29
CA THR A 628 -19.24 6.63 -6.94
C THR A 628 -18.54 5.31 -6.67
N TYR A 629 -18.98 4.60 -5.63
CA TYR A 629 -18.51 3.25 -5.32
C TYR A 629 -18.95 2.31 -6.43
N LYS A 630 -18.05 1.40 -6.82
CA LYS A 630 -18.34 0.38 -7.82
C LYS A 630 -17.88 -0.98 -7.33
N LEU A 631 -18.65 -2.02 -7.64
CA LEU A 631 -18.34 -3.41 -7.30
C LEU A 631 -18.60 -4.33 -8.49
N ALA A 632 -17.69 -5.28 -8.70
CA ALA A 632 -17.86 -6.44 -9.55
C ALA A 632 -17.76 -7.72 -8.71
N VAL A 633 -18.81 -8.52 -8.72
CA VAL A 633 -18.82 -9.88 -8.12
C VAL A 633 -18.89 -10.88 -9.25
N ARG A 634 -17.83 -11.67 -9.47
CA ARG A 634 -17.68 -12.57 -10.62
C ARG A 634 -17.76 -14.01 -10.19
N ASN A 635 -18.59 -14.80 -10.86
CA ASN A 635 -18.39 -16.24 -10.93
C ASN A 635 -17.88 -16.62 -12.35
N HIS A 636 -17.82 -17.91 -12.69
CA HIS A 636 -17.34 -18.37 -14.00
C HIS A 636 -18.26 -18.00 -15.18
N GLY A 637 -19.57 -17.88 -14.96
CA GLY A 637 -20.55 -17.64 -16.03
C GLY A 637 -21.09 -16.21 -16.10
N HIS A 638 -21.17 -15.53 -14.95
CA HIS A 638 -21.83 -14.24 -14.76
C HIS A 638 -21.04 -13.31 -13.85
N VAL A 639 -21.43 -12.04 -13.88
CA VAL A 639 -20.92 -11.00 -13.00
C VAL A 639 -22.06 -10.06 -12.59
N LEU A 640 -22.16 -9.80 -11.30
CA LEU A 640 -22.95 -8.69 -10.78
C LEU A 640 -22.10 -7.43 -10.83
N ARG A 641 -22.68 -6.36 -11.39
CA ARG A 641 -22.14 -5.02 -11.42
C ARG A 641 -23.01 -4.13 -10.55
N LEU A 642 -22.37 -3.36 -9.67
CA LEU A 642 -23.02 -2.40 -8.81
C LEU A 642 -22.31 -1.05 -8.90
N GLU A 643 -23.09 0.03 -8.95
CA GLU A 643 -22.60 1.40 -8.80
C GLU A 643 -23.55 2.19 -7.88
N THR A 644 -23.01 2.88 -6.88
CA THR A 644 -23.81 3.76 -6.01
C THR A 644 -24.21 5.03 -6.73
N ARG A 645 -25.28 5.66 -6.26
CA ARG A 645 -25.71 6.97 -6.74
C ARG A 645 -24.90 8.11 -6.13
N GLU A 646 -24.66 8.05 -4.83
CA GLU A 646 -23.79 8.98 -4.13
C GLU A 646 -22.31 8.63 -4.33
N VAL A 647 -21.45 9.65 -4.18
CA VAL A 647 -20.01 9.45 -4.12
C VAL A 647 -19.59 8.96 -2.74
N LEU A 648 -18.46 8.26 -2.70
CA LEU A 648 -17.82 7.77 -1.49
C LEU A 648 -17.28 8.93 -0.65
N ASP A 649 -17.58 8.93 0.65
CA ASP A 649 -16.97 9.83 1.64
C ASP A 649 -15.48 9.45 1.85
N GLU A 650 -14.67 10.34 2.45
CA GLU A 650 -13.23 10.06 2.60
C GLU A 650 -12.89 8.89 3.54
N ASP A 651 -13.84 8.43 4.35
CA ASP A 651 -13.72 7.25 5.20
C ASP A 651 -14.21 5.94 4.54
N GLY A 652 -14.58 6.01 3.26
CA GLY A 652 -15.00 4.85 2.48
C GLY A 652 -16.47 4.48 2.66
N THR A 653 -17.28 5.26 3.39
CA THR A 653 -18.71 4.97 3.55
C THR A 653 -19.58 5.61 2.45
N VAL A 654 -20.72 4.98 2.12
CA VAL A 654 -21.68 5.46 1.10
C VAL A 654 -23.08 4.84 1.27
N ASP A 655 -24.13 5.53 0.82
CA ASP A 655 -25.51 5.02 0.79
C ASP A 655 -25.76 4.13 -0.44
N PHE A 656 -26.33 2.95 -0.21
CA PHE A 656 -26.61 1.94 -1.24
C PHE A 656 -28.10 1.86 -1.66
N THR A 657 -29.03 2.62 -1.05
CA THR A 657 -30.49 2.53 -1.29
C THR A 657 -30.87 2.60 -2.77
N ASP A 658 -30.18 3.46 -3.52
CA ASP A 658 -30.43 3.72 -4.94
C ASP A 658 -29.32 3.15 -5.84
N ALA A 659 -28.54 2.17 -5.36
CA ALA A 659 -27.46 1.60 -6.15
C ALA A 659 -28.00 0.94 -7.42
N ARG A 660 -27.39 1.24 -8.57
CA ARG A 660 -27.68 0.56 -9.83
C ARG A 660 -27.03 -0.82 -9.79
N VAL A 661 -27.84 -1.86 -9.95
CA VAL A 661 -27.37 -3.25 -9.93
C VAL A 661 -27.83 -3.97 -11.19
N GLY A 662 -26.91 -4.68 -11.84
CA GLY A 662 -27.23 -5.56 -12.97
C GLY A 662 -26.37 -6.81 -12.94
N ILE A 663 -26.91 -7.92 -13.44
CA ILE A 663 -26.19 -9.20 -13.57
C ILE A 663 -26.06 -9.48 -15.06
N TYR A 664 -24.86 -9.84 -15.50
CA TYR A 664 -24.52 -10.00 -16.91
C TYR A 664 -23.74 -11.31 -17.10
N PRO A 665 -23.90 -12.02 -18.23
CA PRO A 665 -22.93 -13.01 -18.65
C PRO A 665 -21.52 -12.40 -18.72
N ARG A 666 -20.49 -13.18 -18.36
CA ARG A 666 -19.09 -12.74 -18.46
C ARG A 666 -18.75 -12.27 -19.88
N GLY A 667 -18.07 -11.13 -20.00
CA GLY A 667 -17.71 -10.51 -21.29
C GLY A 667 -18.78 -9.59 -21.89
N HIS A 668 -19.96 -9.49 -21.27
CA HIS A 668 -21.05 -8.60 -21.67
C HIS A 668 -21.41 -7.58 -20.57
N GLU A 669 -20.43 -7.24 -19.72
CA GLU A 669 -20.64 -6.34 -18.59
C GLU A 669 -21.14 -4.96 -19.03
N LEU A 670 -22.18 -4.47 -18.36
CA LEU A 670 -22.78 -3.14 -18.59
C LEU A 670 -23.43 -2.97 -19.98
N ASP A 671 -23.60 -4.05 -20.76
CA ASP A 671 -24.45 -4.03 -21.96
C ASP A 671 -25.87 -4.43 -21.57
N GLU A 672 -26.78 -3.45 -21.56
CA GLU A 672 -28.19 -3.63 -21.19
C GLU A 672 -28.92 -4.66 -22.05
N ASN A 673 -28.45 -4.97 -23.26
CA ASN A 673 -29.05 -6.02 -24.08
C ASN A 673 -28.76 -7.43 -23.56
N TYR A 674 -27.78 -7.58 -22.67
CA TYR A 674 -27.36 -8.84 -22.05
C TYR A 674 -27.64 -8.84 -20.54
N ALA A 675 -28.28 -7.80 -19.99
CA ALA A 675 -28.68 -7.80 -18.60
C ALA A 675 -29.67 -8.95 -18.34
N GLU A 676 -29.32 -9.83 -17.40
CA GLU A 676 -30.13 -10.95 -16.99
C GLU A 676 -30.67 -10.70 -15.58
N ASP A 677 -31.96 -10.95 -15.39
CA ASP A 677 -32.60 -10.88 -14.08
C ASP A 677 -33.43 -12.14 -13.83
N SER A 678 -32.90 -13.06 -13.02
CA SER A 678 -33.59 -14.27 -12.60
C SER A 678 -33.46 -14.48 -11.09
N ALA A 679 -34.44 -15.17 -10.50
CA ALA A 679 -34.44 -15.45 -9.07
C ALA A 679 -33.19 -16.22 -8.62
N ASP A 680 -32.69 -17.16 -9.44
CA ASP A 680 -31.49 -17.94 -9.13
C ASP A 680 -30.21 -17.08 -9.14
N LEU A 681 -30.09 -16.18 -10.13
CA LEU A 681 -28.97 -15.23 -10.19
C LEU A 681 -28.99 -14.27 -8.99
N ARG A 682 -30.15 -13.71 -8.64
CA ARG A 682 -30.27 -12.84 -7.45
C ARG A 682 -29.94 -13.58 -6.16
N LYS A 683 -30.46 -14.81 -6.00
CA LYS A 683 -30.16 -15.68 -4.85
C LYS A 683 -28.67 -16.00 -4.72
N PHE A 684 -27.93 -16.08 -5.82
CA PHE A 684 -26.49 -16.24 -5.80
C PHE A 684 -25.77 -14.92 -5.47
N PHE A 685 -26.02 -13.86 -6.24
CA PHE A 685 -25.18 -12.67 -6.19
C PHE A 685 -25.55 -11.68 -5.07
N TYR A 686 -26.83 -11.47 -4.76
CA TYR A 686 -27.24 -10.40 -3.83
C TYR A 686 -26.73 -10.65 -2.40
N PRO A 687 -26.88 -11.84 -1.79
CA PRO A 687 -26.33 -12.08 -0.45
C PRO A 687 -24.82 -11.86 -0.38
N ARG A 688 -24.08 -12.30 -1.39
CA ARG A 688 -22.62 -12.15 -1.50
C ARG A 688 -22.20 -10.69 -1.60
N ALA A 689 -22.81 -9.95 -2.51
CA ALA A 689 -22.51 -8.54 -2.70
C ALA A 689 -22.89 -7.72 -1.46
N ARG A 690 -24.05 -7.99 -0.84
CA ARG A 690 -24.48 -7.32 0.40
C ARG A 690 -23.52 -7.58 1.56
N ASP A 691 -23.15 -8.84 1.77
CA ASP A 691 -22.21 -9.21 2.84
C ASP A 691 -20.86 -8.52 2.65
N PHE A 692 -20.37 -8.47 1.41
CA PHE A 692 -19.12 -7.82 1.07
C PHE A 692 -19.11 -6.30 1.33
N VAL A 693 -20.22 -5.61 1.07
CA VAL A 693 -20.30 -4.14 1.25
C VAL A 693 -20.86 -3.72 2.60
N ARG A 694 -21.27 -4.67 3.46
CA ARG A 694 -22.05 -4.38 4.68
C ARG A 694 -21.38 -3.39 5.61
N GLU A 695 -20.05 -3.38 5.64
CA GLU A 695 -19.29 -2.49 6.53
C GLU A 695 -19.29 -1.06 5.99
N ILE A 696 -19.08 -0.88 4.68
CA ILE A 696 -19.02 0.44 4.07
C ILE A 696 -20.40 1.05 3.76
N ALA A 697 -21.44 0.23 3.70
CA ALA A 697 -22.80 0.70 3.47
C ALA A 697 -23.32 1.48 4.68
N ASN A 698 -23.92 2.65 4.41
CA ASN A 698 -24.63 3.43 5.42
C ASN A 698 -26.14 3.48 5.13
N ASN A 699 -26.93 3.81 6.16
CA ASN A 699 -28.39 3.94 6.06
C ASN A 699 -28.82 5.35 5.60
N GLY A 700 -28.01 6.04 4.77
CA GLY A 700 -28.16 7.47 4.48
C GLY A 700 -27.73 8.36 5.65
N GLU A 701 -27.09 7.77 6.66
CA GLU A 701 -26.50 8.45 7.81
C GLU A 701 -25.14 9.03 7.42
N PHE A 702 -24.94 10.33 7.64
CA PHE A 702 -23.65 10.98 7.42
C PHE A 702 -23.36 12.02 8.50
N TRP A 703 -22.09 12.33 8.71
CA TRP A 703 -21.66 13.39 9.61
C TRP A 703 -21.52 14.72 8.86
N PRO A 704 -22.28 15.78 9.21
CA PRO A 704 -22.24 17.05 8.49
C PRO A 704 -20.84 17.67 8.39
N ALA A 705 -20.04 17.52 9.46
CA ALA A 705 -18.68 18.05 9.52
C ALA A 705 -17.73 17.44 8.47
N MET A 706 -17.95 16.19 8.04
CA MET A 706 -17.13 15.56 7.00
C MET A 706 -17.47 16.15 5.63
N ARG A 707 -18.77 16.20 5.28
CA ARG A 707 -19.22 16.72 3.99
C ARG A 707 -19.05 18.23 3.84
N ALA A 708 -18.98 18.98 4.96
CA ALA A 708 -18.70 20.41 4.96
C ALA A 708 -17.35 20.77 4.33
N ALA A 709 -16.36 19.88 4.38
CA ALA A 709 -15.06 20.10 3.72
C ALA A 709 -15.09 19.85 2.19
N ARG A 710 -16.18 19.26 1.67
CA ARG A 710 -16.37 18.86 0.27
C ARG A 710 -17.78 19.16 -0.24
N PRO A 711 -18.29 20.41 -0.14
CA PRO A 711 -19.66 20.72 -0.51
C PRO A 711 -19.97 20.35 -1.97
N THR A 712 -18.98 20.49 -2.87
CA THR A 712 -19.13 20.20 -4.31
C THR A 712 -19.34 18.72 -4.63
N TRP A 713 -18.91 17.79 -3.78
CA TRP A 713 -19.12 16.35 -3.98
C TRP A 713 -20.59 15.96 -3.84
N PHE A 714 -21.32 16.66 -2.99
CA PHE A 714 -22.70 16.36 -2.61
C PHE A 714 -23.70 17.41 -3.14
N GLY A 715 -23.35 18.11 -4.22
CA GLY A 715 -24.23 19.07 -4.90
C GLY A 715 -24.34 20.46 -4.26
N GLY A 716 -23.52 20.76 -3.26
CA GLY A 716 -23.39 22.10 -2.66
C GLY A 716 -22.56 23.06 -3.51
N GLN A 717 -22.75 24.37 -3.28
CA GLN A 717 -21.91 25.43 -3.85
C GLN A 717 -20.67 25.68 -2.95
N LEU A 718 -19.56 26.13 -3.54
CA LEU A 718 -18.32 26.46 -2.84
C LEU A 718 -18.46 27.69 -1.93
#